data_AF-A0A970AX11-F1
#
_entry.id   AF-A0A970AX11-F1
#
_cell.length_a   1.000
_cell.length_b   1.000
_cell.length_c   1.000
_cell.angle_alpha   90.00
_cell.angle_beta   90.00
_cell.angle_gamma   90.00
#
_symmetry.space_group_name_H-M   'P 1'
#
loop_
_entity.id
_entity.type
_entity.pdbx_description
1 polymer ?
#
loop_
_entity_poly.entity_id
_entity_poly.type
_entity_poly.pdbx_seq_one_letter_code
_entity_poly.pdbx_strand_id
1 'polypeptide(L)'
;MVDAVKLPIETGVDAMRLADAMFGSSIKIVDATYWGDPLSAGIYSDGLKVAPGVVPSDSGVILSTGRATDFTNATGEANQTASRSSDMSGIDGDGAMDGVAGAQTFDASIFEANFIPEGSVLTMQITFSSEEYLEYVGSGFNDAVGIWVNGKPAVLTVGNGDVSINNINPTSNGDLYIDNANDQFNTEMDGFTVTLTLKAPVIPGQINSIRIGIADGGDAVYDSNLLIKGDSIQTAVVATDDTFTVDWEGKTEVNLLANDTDASGGTLTITKINGVPVVAGSEVMLPSGLVIVVGEDGNITIVSDPSDTPGEASFSYEVANAEGITDVGFVTGQVVPCFVEGARIATARGPVRVEDVAVGDLVLTLDDGYQPVRWHGRRQVARPGALAAVRIPAGTLGDHGALAVSQDGMVAVSYICQSRLWKNCDDYSLEDSFISIPSGKLAAPLAVGGLWLWMFFTELRQRPLLATGDPYLREALETGEGTDGPRSSRRPRVGGRRRIPFYAMDYIEGKSLSGLIQENEVIPRRAAEFVRTIAETMVHAKHTIPHFTYVEECDVTDLEDLRAQLNAARGDRPKLTLLPLLITAICKTIPAFPMINARYDDEANVVTRYGAVHLGMAAQTDSGLMVPVIRDAQSKNLWQLAREIGRLAEAARSGKATSEELSGSTLTITSLGPLGGVATTPVINRPEVAIIGPNRIVERPMFVPDGMGGERIAKRKLMNISISCDHRVVDGHDAASFVQGIKRLIETPALLLVD
;
A
#
# COMPACT_ATOMS: atom_id res chain seq x y z
N MET A 1 31.72 -16.42 -9.35
CA MET A 1 32.71 -17.44 -8.93
C MET A 1 33.50 -16.95 -7.73
N VAL A 2 33.16 -17.45 -6.55
CA VAL A 2 33.92 -17.34 -5.27
C VAL A 2 34.56 -18.70 -4.96
N ASP A 3 35.72 -18.72 -4.31
CA ASP A 3 36.36 -19.96 -3.84
C ASP A 3 35.45 -20.71 -2.85
N ALA A 4 35.26 -22.02 -3.03
CA ALA A 4 34.42 -22.82 -2.15
C ALA A 4 35.04 -22.98 -0.75
N VAL A 5 34.24 -22.70 0.29
CA VAL A 5 34.62 -22.91 1.70
C VAL A 5 33.50 -23.64 2.43
N LYS A 6 33.78 -24.80 3.03
CA LYS A 6 32.75 -25.61 3.69
C LYS A 6 32.21 -24.92 4.92
N LEU A 7 30.91 -24.66 4.96
CA LEU A 7 30.20 -24.21 6.16
C LEU A 7 30.25 -25.34 7.22
N PRO A 8 30.77 -25.09 8.43
CA PRO A 8 30.75 -26.08 9.50
C PRO A 8 29.33 -26.30 10.03
N ILE A 9 28.76 -27.47 9.71
CA ILE A 9 27.39 -27.86 10.08
C ILE A 9 27.43 -29.17 10.88
N GLU A 10 26.86 -29.16 12.08
CA GLU A 10 26.68 -30.34 12.92
C GLU A 10 25.31 -30.98 12.64
N THR A 11 25.27 -31.99 11.79
CA THR A 11 24.07 -32.81 11.51
C THR A 11 23.91 -33.97 12.50
N GLY A 12 22.74 -34.60 12.52
CA GLY A 12 22.43 -35.71 13.43
C GLY A 12 22.25 -35.30 14.90
N VAL A 13 22.03 -34.01 15.14
CA VAL A 13 21.71 -33.43 16.45
C VAL A 13 20.26 -33.73 16.85
N ASP A 14 19.97 -33.75 18.15
CA ASP A 14 18.60 -33.91 18.63
C ASP A 14 17.78 -32.61 18.52
N ALA A 15 16.45 -32.74 18.53
CA ALA A 15 15.53 -31.62 18.35
C ALA A 15 15.61 -30.56 19.46
N MET A 16 16.00 -30.92 20.68
CA MET A 16 16.21 -29.91 21.74
C MET A 16 17.46 -29.08 21.44
N ARG A 17 18.54 -29.68 20.94
CA ARG A 17 19.71 -28.92 20.48
C ARG A 17 19.42 -28.03 19.27
N LEU A 18 18.54 -28.43 18.36
CA LEU A 18 18.05 -27.55 17.30
C LEU A 18 17.27 -26.36 17.90
N ALA A 19 16.39 -26.61 18.87
CA ALA A 19 15.64 -25.56 19.55
C ALA A 19 16.57 -24.57 20.29
N ASP A 20 17.50 -25.08 21.11
CA ASP A 20 18.50 -24.31 21.85
C ASP A 20 19.42 -23.45 20.95
N ALA A 21 19.48 -23.75 19.64
CA ALA A 21 20.28 -23.00 18.65
C ALA A 21 19.48 -21.95 17.85
N MET A 22 18.15 -21.91 17.95
CA MET A 22 17.30 -20.96 17.20
C MET A 22 16.36 -20.10 18.07
N PHE A 23 16.04 -20.53 19.30
CA PHE A 23 15.17 -19.81 20.23
C PHE A 23 15.97 -18.84 21.12
N GLY A 24 15.67 -17.55 21.01
CA GLY A 24 16.33 -16.51 21.78
C GLY A 24 15.86 -16.43 23.25
N SER A 25 16.65 -15.73 24.07
CA SER A 25 16.52 -15.64 25.54
C SER A 25 15.12 -15.32 26.09
N SER A 26 14.30 -14.56 25.35
CA SER A 26 12.90 -14.23 25.70
C SER A 26 11.89 -15.40 25.58
N ILE A 27 12.37 -16.58 25.18
CA ILE A 27 11.56 -17.79 25.04
C ILE A 27 12.09 -18.88 25.96
N LYS A 28 11.18 -19.52 26.71
CA LYS A 28 11.45 -20.76 27.42
C LYS A 28 10.90 -21.94 26.63
N ILE A 29 11.78 -22.75 26.05
CA ILE A 29 11.42 -24.03 25.42
C ILE A 29 10.83 -24.99 26.48
N VAL A 30 9.85 -25.80 26.08
CA VAL A 30 9.20 -26.84 26.91
C VAL A 30 9.58 -28.23 26.40
N ASP A 31 9.45 -28.45 25.10
CA ASP A 31 9.87 -29.64 24.37
C ASP A 31 10.04 -29.33 22.88
N ALA A 32 10.77 -30.19 22.16
CA ALA A 32 10.97 -30.11 20.73
C ALA A 32 11.06 -31.51 20.09
N THR A 33 10.59 -31.65 18.86
CA THR A 33 10.61 -32.88 18.05
C THR A 33 11.02 -32.55 16.62
N TYR A 34 11.69 -33.49 15.95
CA TYR A 34 12.10 -33.39 14.55
C TYR A 34 11.71 -34.67 13.80
N TRP A 35 11.31 -34.52 12.54
CA TRP A 35 11.04 -35.59 11.59
C TRP A 35 11.66 -35.24 10.24
N GLY A 36 12.30 -36.21 9.62
CA GLY A 36 13.12 -36.04 8.42
C GLY A 36 14.40 -36.87 8.54
N ASP A 37 15.26 -36.88 7.52
CA ASP A 37 16.56 -37.54 7.64
C ASP A 37 17.45 -36.80 8.67
N PRO A 38 18.21 -37.50 9.52
CA PRO A 38 19.17 -36.87 10.43
C PRO A 38 20.27 -36.04 9.75
N LEU A 39 20.49 -36.21 8.43
CA LEU A 39 21.41 -35.40 7.62
C LEU A 39 20.76 -34.18 6.96
N SER A 40 19.43 -34.10 6.95
CA SER A 40 18.62 -32.98 6.44
C SER A 40 18.45 -31.82 7.44
N ALA A 41 18.99 -31.94 8.66
CA ALA A 41 18.99 -30.85 9.64
C ALA A 41 20.31 -30.78 10.41
N GLY A 42 20.73 -29.56 10.77
CA GLY A 42 21.93 -29.35 11.57
C GLY A 42 22.10 -27.92 12.09
N ILE A 43 23.09 -27.76 12.99
CA ILE A 43 23.48 -26.45 13.55
C ILE A 43 24.69 -25.94 12.78
N TYR A 44 24.62 -24.75 12.19
CA TYR A 44 25.76 -24.13 11.49
C TYR A 44 26.53 -23.15 12.40
N SER A 45 27.80 -22.92 12.06
CA SER A 45 28.72 -22.01 12.76
C SER A 45 29.72 -21.37 11.80
N ASP A 46 30.44 -20.31 12.21
CA ASP A 46 31.32 -19.49 11.34
C ASP A 46 30.60 -18.92 10.09
N GLY A 47 29.28 -18.73 10.17
CA GLY A 47 28.40 -18.45 9.03
C GLY A 47 28.77 -17.23 8.18
N LEU A 48 28.77 -16.02 8.75
CA LEU A 48 29.05 -14.77 8.01
C LEU A 48 30.52 -14.70 7.55
N LYS A 49 31.39 -15.46 8.21
CA LYS A 49 32.80 -15.64 7.85
C LYS A 49 33.00 -16.60 6.68
N VAL A 50 32.11 -17.57 6.45
CA VAL A 50 32.23 -18.61 5.42
C VAL A 50 31.33 -18.33 4.21
N ALA A 51 30.07 -17.96 4.42
CA ALA A 51 29.08 -17.70 3.39
C ALA A 51 28.42 -16.31 3.58
N PRO A 52 29.22 -15.21 3.59
CA PRO A 52 28.72 -13.85 3.75
C PRO A 52 27.66 -13.50 2.71
N GLY A 53 26.59 -12.82 3.15
CA GLY A 53 25.48 -12.40 2.31
C GLY A 53 24.38 -13.45 2.11
N VAL A 54 24.72 -14.75 2.18
CA VAL A 54 23.74 -15.84 2.05
C VAL A 54 23.11 -16.18 3.41
N VAL A 55 23.95 -16.48 4.40
CA VAL A 55 23.48 -16.91 5.72
C VAL A 55 23.10 -15.71 6.59
N PRO A 56 22.04 -15.80 7.43
CA PRO A 56 21.52 -14.65 8.17
C PRO A 56 22.34 -14.30 9.45
N SER A 57 23.24 -15.19 9.89
CA SER A 57 24.07 -15.02 11.10
C SER A 57 25.31 -15.92 11.10
N ASP A 58 26.21 -15.73 12.08
CA ASP A 58 27.39 -16.59 12.25
C ASP A 58 27.05 -17.98 12.80
N SER A 59 25.88 -18.16 13.41
CA SER A 59 25.37 -19.45 13.89
C SER A 59 23.86 -19.50 13.81
N GLY A 60 23.29 -20.71 13.76
CA GLY A 60 21.86 -20.96 13.68
C GLY A 60 21.56 -22.39 13.27
N VAL A 61 20.35 -22.62 12.74
CA VAL A 61 19.89 -23.94 12.29
C VAL A 61 19.64 -23.92 10.79
N ILE A 62 20.04 -25.00 10.11
CA ILE A 62 19.68 -25.26 8.72
C ILE A 62 18.76 -26.47 8.67
N LEU A 63 17.62 -26.32 7.99
CA LEU A 63 16.80 -27.42 7.49
C LEU A 63 17.00 -27.48 5.98
N SER A 64 17.12 -28.68 5.44
CA SER A 64 17.29 -28.96 4.02
C SER A 64 16.30 -30.06 3.67
N THR A 65 15.90 -30.17 2.41
CA THR A 65 15.23 -31.38 1.92
C THR A 65 16.27 -32.47 1.71
N GLY A 66 17.26 -32.17 0.87
CA GLY A 66 18.50 -32.92 0.74
C GLY A 66 19.48 -32.82 1.93
N ARG A 67 20.78 -32.89 1.65
CA ARG A 67 21.83 -32.85 2.70
C ARG A 67 22.09 -31.43 3.19
N ALA A 68 21.78 -31.16 4.46
CA ALA A 68 22.10 -29.88 5.10
C ALA A 68 23.61 -29.56 5.08
N THR A 69 24.50 -30.57 5.13
CA THR A 69 25.94 -30.32 4.97
C THR A 69 26.31 -29.73 3.62
N ASP A 70 25.54 -30.01 2.59
CA ASP A 70 25.97 -29.95 1.20
C ASP A 70 25.66 -28.62 0.49
N PHE A 71 24.94 -27.73 1.19
CA PHE A 71 24.77 -26.29 0.94
C PHE A 71 26.06 -25.50 0.53
N THR A 72 27.25 -26.02 0.83
CA THR A 72 28.55 -25.46 0.38
C THR A 72 29.55 -26.54 -0.01
N ASN A 73 30.41 -26.27 -1.00
CA ASN A 73 31.56 -27.10 -1.30
C ASN A 73 32.75 -26.91 -0.35
N ALA A 74 33.60 -27.94 -0.26
CA ALA A 74 34.82 -27.92 0.57
C ALA A 74 36.11 -27.64 -0.22
N THR A 75 36.05 -27.73 -1.54
CA THR A 75 37.16 -27.52 -2.49
C THR A 75 36.57 -27.23 -3.86
N GLY A 76 37.17 -26.32 -4.63
CA GLY A 76 36.70 -25.90 -5.95
C GLY A 76 36.22 -24.45 -5.93
N GLU A 77 35.43 -24.08 -6.93
CA GLU A 77 34.57 -22.89 -6.88
C GLU A 77 33.25 -23.27 -6.19
N ALA A 78 32.53 -22.29 -5.64
CA ALA A 78 31.14 -22.48 -5.22
C ALA A 78 30.24 -22.84 -6.42
N ASN A 79 29.13 -23.54 -6.19
CA ASN A 79 28.15 -23.93 -7.23
C ASN A 79 28.78 -24.63 -8.46
N GLN A 80 29.67 -25.60 -8.22
CA GLN A 80 30.22 -26.43 -9.31
C GLN A 80 29.31 -27.60 -9.72
N THR A 81 28.13 -27.75 -9.12
CA THR A 81 27.23 -28.90 -9.32
C THR A 81 25.78 -28.43 -9.31
N ALA A 82 25.35 -27.69 -10.33
CA ALA A 82 23.95 -27.23 -10.56
C ALA A 82 22.97 -28.39 -10.88
N SER A 83 22.94 -29.40 -10.01
CA SER A 83 22.15 -30.63 -10.00
C SER A 83 22.49 -31.44 -8.72
N ARG A 84 22.80 -30.81 -7.59
CA ARG A 84 23.36 -31.49 -6.41
C ARG A 84 22.31 -32.16 -5.54
N SER A 85 21.41 -32.92 -6.17
CA SER A 85 20.27 -33.49 -5.47
C SER A 85 20.59 -34.77 -4.70
N SER A 86 19.90 -34.96 -3.56
CA SER A 86 20.11 -36.05 -2.62
C SER A 86 18.79 -36.59 -2.04
N ASP A 87 18.13 -37.50 -2.76
CA ASP A 87 17.06 -38.41 -2.27
C ASP A 87 17.33 -38.89 -0.81
N MET A 88 16.45 -38.49 0.11
CA MET A 88 16.60 -38.61 1.58
C MET A 88 15.64 -39.65 2.18
N SER A 89 15.56 -39.67 3.52
CA SER A 89 14.51 -40.39 4.25
C SER A 89 13.53 -39.43 4.94
N GLY A 90 13.11 -38.39 4.22
CA GLY A 90 12.17 -37.37 4.69
C GLY A 90 10.70 -37.85 4.76
N ILE A 91 9.77 -36.91 4.88
CA ILE A 91 8.33 -37.21 4.84
C ILE A 91 7.74 -36.84 3.47
N ASP A 92 7.30 -37.85 2.73
CA ASP A 92 6.45 -37.67 1.55
C ASP A 92 4.99 -37.35 1.93
N GLY A 93 4.37 -36.42 1.21
CA GLY A 93 2.93 -36.17 1.27
C GLY A 93 2.43 -35.71 2.64
N ASP A 94 3.21 -34.88 3.34
CA ASP A 94 2.69 -34.22 4.54
C ASP A 94 1.61 -33.22 4.14
N GLY A 95 0.35 -33.50 4.53
CA GLY A 95 -0.81 -32.73 4.11
C GLY A 95 -0.84 -31.26 4.58
N ALA A 96 0.13 -30.79 5.37
CA ALA A 96 0.33 -29.38 5.64
C ALA A 96 1.34 -28.77 4.65
N MET A 97 2.46 -29.45 4.37
CA MET A 97 3.43 -29.05 3.34
C MET A 97 2.83 -29.08 1.92
N ASP A 98 2.07 -30.14 1.57
CA ASP A 98 1.29 -30.22 0.32
C ASP A 98 0.38 -28.98 0.11
N GLY A 99 -0.14 -28.44 1.21
CA GLY A 99 -1.00 -27.26 1.22
C GLY A 99 -0.27 -25.93 0.96
N VAL A 100 1.04 -25.87 1.20
CA VAL A 100 1.89 -24.69 0.91
C VAL A 100 2.54 -24.81 -0.47
N ALA A 101 3.02 -26.00 -0.82
CA ALA A 101 3.58 -26.26 -2.15
C ALA A 101 2.50 -26.23 -3.27
N GLY A 102 1.24 -26.56 -2.95
CA GLY A 102 0.16 -26.67 -3.95
C GLY A 102 0.27 -27.92 -4.83
N ALA A 103 1.25 -28.78 -4.56
CA ALA A 103 1.55 -30.05 -5.19
C ALA A 103 1.73 -31.13 -4.11
N GLN A 104 1.97 -32.39 -4.51
CA GLN A 104 2.46 -33.38 -3.54
C GLN A 104 3.91 -33.04 -3.18
N THR A 105 4.23 -33.06 -1.89
CA THR A 105 5.57 -32.78 -1.37
C THR A 105 6.38 -34.04 -1.10
N PHE A 106 7.70 -33.90 -1.15
CA PHE A 106 8.68 -34.96 -0.93
C PHE A 106 9.77 -34.53 0.05
N ASP A 107 10.44 -35.52 0.63
CA ASP A 107 11.61 -35.39 1.51
C ASP A 107 11.52 -34.34 2.63
N ALA A 108 10.31 -34.09 3.15
CA ALA A 108 10.07 -32.99 4.06
C ALA A 108 10.87 -33.10 5.37
N SER A 109 11.58 -32.02 5.70
CA SER A 109 12.33 -31.81 6.94
C SER A 109 11.52 -30.89 7.85
N ILE A 110 10.99 -31.46 8.94
CA ILE A 110 9.97 -30.84 9.79
C ILE A 110 10.42 -30.80 11.26
N PHE A 111 10.31 -29.63 11.87
CA PHE A 111 10.60 -29.36 13.27
C PHE A 111 9.34 -28.83 13.97
N GLU A 112 9.02 -29.34 15.17
CA GLU A 112 8.00 -28.76 16.05
C GLU A 112 8.56 -28.52 17.45
N ALA A 113 8.12 -27.44 18.10
CA ALA A 113 8.44 -27.17 19.50
C ALA A 113 7.26 -26.53 20.26
N ASN A 114 7.12 -26.91 21.52
CA ASN A 114 6.28 -26.22 22.48
C ASN A 114 7.15 -25.28 23.32
N PHE A 115 6.69 -24.05 23.52
CA PHE A 115 7.47 -23.00 24.19
C PHE A 115 6.58 -22.03 24.96
N ILE A 116 7.18 -21.25 25.87
CA ILE A 116 6.53 -20.21 26.67
C ILE A 116 7.25 -18.88 26.40
N PRO A 117 6.61 -17.92 25.71
CA PRO A 117 7.19 -16.62 25.41
C PRO A 117 6.96 -15.61 26.55
N GLU A 118 7.82 -14.59 26.61
CA GLU A 118 7.62 -13.42 27.48
C GLU A 118 6.79 -12.32 26.79
N GLY A 119 7.01 -12.05 25.50
CA GLY A 119 6.20 -11.11 24.70
C GLY A 119 5.04 -11.76 23.93
N SER A 120 4.25 -10.94 23.23
CA SER A 120 3.00 -11.37 22.54
C SER A 120 3.09 -11.46 21.02
N VAL A 121 4.21 -11.07 20.43
CA VAL A 121 4.51 -11.25 19.00
C VAL A 121 5.83 -12.00 18.92
N LEU A 122 5.81 -13.16 18.26
CA LEU A 122 6.97 -13.96 17.95
C LEU A 122 7.55 -13.48 16.62
N THR A 123 8.85 -13.21 16.58
CA THR A 123 9.63 -13.03 15.36
C THR A 123 10.33 -14.33 14.99
N MET A 124 10.76 -14.46 13.74
CA MET A 124 11.69 -15.50 13.28
C MET A 124 12.40 -14.98 12.03
N GLN A 125 13.73 -15.07 11.96
CA GLN A 125 14.50 -14.61 10.80
C GLN A 125 15.09 -15.78 10.02
N ILE A 126 14.93 -15.75 8.70
CA ILE A 126 15.31 -16.84 7.80
C ILE A 126 15.98 -16.34 6.52
N THR A 127 16.80 -17.18 5.88
CA THR A 127 17.05 -17.14 4.43
C THR A 127 16.47 -18.42 3.82
N PHE A 128 15.80 -18.31 2.67
CA PHE A 128 15.43 -19.46 1.83
C PHE A 128 16.31 -19.48 0.57
N SER A 129 16.67 -20.66 0.09
CA SER A 129 17.59 -20.85 -1.04
C SER A 129 17.39 -22.20 -1.72
N SER A 130 17.50 -22.26 -3.05
CA SER A 130 17.13 -23.42 -3.87
C SER A 130 17.97 -23.51 -5.15
N GLU A 131 18.18 -24.72 -5.67
CA GLU A 131 18.67 -24.99 -7.05
C GLU A 131 17.54 -24.98 -8.11
N GLU A 132 16.27 -24.80 -7.73
CA GLU A 132 15.16 -24.58 -8.68
C GLU A 132 15.15 -23.16 -9.30
N TYR A 133 15.78 -22.19 -8.63
CA TYR A 133 15.90 -20.82 -9.11
C TYR A 133 16.88 -20.78 -10.30
N LEU A 134 16.56 -20.24 -11.48
CA LEU A 134 15.31 -19.57 -11.90
C LEU A 134 14.49 -20.42 -12.88
N GLU A 135 15.08 -21.49 -13.38
CA GLU A 135 14.66 -22.34 -14.48
C GLU A 135 13.28 -22.98 -14.27
N TYR A 136 12.90 -23.24 -13.01
CA TYR A 136 11.68 -23.98 -12.66
C TYR A 136 10.54 -23.10 -12.12
N VAL A 137 10.77 -21.79 -11.95
CA VAL A 137 9.74 -20.82 -11.53
C VAL A 137 8.53 -20.87 -12.46
N GLY A 138 7.37 -21.20 -11.89
CA GLY A 138 6.07 -21.32 -12.56
C GLY A 138 5.86 -22.62 -13.35
N SER A 139 6.80 -23.56 -13.33
CA SER A 139 6.77 -24.74 -14.21
C SER A 139 5.97 -25.94 -13.67
N GLY A 140 5.55 -25.90 -12.40
CA GLY A 140 4.79 -26.96 -11.72
C GLY A 140 5.52 -27.60 -10.55
N PHE A 141 6.80 -27.29 -10.40
CA PHE A 141 7.61 -27.52 -9.21
C PHE A 141 7.60 -26.24 -8.33
N ASN A 142 7.74 -26.39 -7.01
CA ASN A 142 7.52 -25.31 -6.05
C ASN A 142 8.04 -25.65 -4.64
N ASP A 143 9.35 -25.63 -4.45
CA ASP A 143 9.96 -25.84 -3.13
C ASP A 143 9.49 -24.80 -2.13
N ALA A 144 8.96 -25.29 -1.00
CA ALA A 144 8.09 -24.50 -0.12
C ALA A 144 8.49 -24.61 1.35
N VAL A 145 8.51 -23.46 2.03
CA VAL A 145 8.72 -23.35 3.47
C VAL A 145 7.38 -23.06 4.16
N GLY A 146 6.92 -24.01 4.97
CA GLY A 146 5.72 -23.90 5.78
C GLY A 146 6.06 -23.60 7.24
N ILE A 147 5.54 -22.49 7.79
CA ILE A 147 5.69 -22.15 9.20
C ILE A 147 4.30 -21.94 9.81
N TRP A 148 4.02 -22.59 10.93
CA TRP A 148 2.75 -22.47 11.66
C TRP A 148 3.00 -22.19 13.14
N VAL A 149 2.31 -21.19 13.69
CA VAL A 149 2.34 -20.87 15.12
C VAL A 149 0.94 -21.04 15.70
N ASN A 150 0.81 -21.79 16.80
CA ASN A 150 -0.46 -22.16 17.41
C ASN A 150 -1.46 -22.79 16.42
N GLY A 151 -0.96 -23.55 15.44
CA GLY A 151 -1.76 -24.20 14.40
C GLY A 151 -2.28 -23.27 13.29
N LYS A 152 -1.78 -22.04 13.18
CA LYS A 152 -2.09 -21.09 12.09
C LYS A 152 -0.83 -20.81 11.28
N PRO A 153 -0.89 -20.69 9.94
CA PRO A 153 0.25 -20.25 9.15
C PRO A 153 0.79 -18.90 9.66
N ALA A 154 2.10 -18.79 9.79
CA ALA A 154 2.79 -17.52 9.80
C ALA A 154 2.96 -17.10 8.33
N VAL A 155 2.43 -15.93 7.97
CA VAL A 155 2.36 -15.46 6.59
C VAL A 155 3.38 -14.34 6.42
N LEU A 156 4.13 -14.37 5.32
CA LEU A 156 5.06 -13.30 4.96
C LEU A 156 4.27 -12.07 4.46
N THR A 157 4.69 -10.85 4.79
CA THR A 157 3.93 -9.63 4.45
C THR A 157 4.02 -9.25 2.95
N VAL A 158 4.79 -9.97 2.14
CA VAL A 158 5.05 -9.65 0.72
C VAL A 158 4.54 -10.71 -0.27
N GLY A 159 4.07 -10.23 -1.43
CA GLY A 159 3.53 -11.08 -2.49
C GLY A 159 2.23 -11.78 -2.13
N ASN A 160 2.14 -13.09 -2.41
CA ASN A 160 1.00 -13.91 -2.00
C ASN A 160 1.03 -14.33 -0.52
N GLY A 161 2.19 -14.18 0.13
CA GLY A 161 2.44 -14.47 1.54
C GLY A 161 3.15 -15.80 1.84
N ASP A 162 3.41 -16.62 0.82
CA ASP A 162 4.16 -17.88 0.95
C ASP A 162 5.67 -17.66 0.81
N VAL A 163 6.47 -18.56 1.40
CA VAL A 163 7.93 -18.60 1.18
C VAL A 163 8.22 -19.76 0.23
N SER A 164 8.27 -19.46 -1.07
CA SER A 164 8.61 -20.40 -2.13
C SER A 164 9.20 -19.71 -3.36
N ILE A 165 9.79 -20.49 -4.27
CA ILE A 165 10.40 -19.98 -5.52
C ILE A 165 9.42 -19.19 -6.41
N ASN A 166 8.13 -19.49 -6.30
CA ASN A 166 7.08 -18.87 -7.10
C ASN A 166 6.66 -17.48 -6.56
N ASN A 167 6.87 -17.19 -5.27
CA ASN A 167 6.53 -15.89 -4.69
C ASN A 167 7.71 -14.88 -4.70
N ILE A 168 8.97 -15.33 -4.53
CA ILE A 168 10.14 -14.45 -4.39
C ILE A 168 11.18 -14.76 -5.48
N ASN A 169 11.16 -13.99 -6.57
CA ASN A 169 11.99 -14.16 -7.77
C ASN A 169 12.08 -12.83 -8.55
N PRO A 170 12.91 -12.70 -9.62
CA PRO A 170 13.07 -11.44 -10.37
C PRO A 170 11.80 -10.82 -10.97
N THR A 171 10.68 -11.55 -11.05
CA THR A 171 9.39 -11.04 -11.53
C THR A 171 8.36 -10.81 -10.43
N SER A 172 8.57 -11.34 -9.22
CA SER A 172 7.68 -11.23 -8.07
C SER A 172 8.50 -11.00 -6.80
N ASN A 173 8.38 -9.83 -6.18
CA ASN A 173 9.19 -9.41 -5.02
C ASN A 173 10.72 -9.41 -5.26
N GLY A 174 11.15 -9.11 -6.49
CA GLY A 174 12.55 -9.25 -6.94
C GLY A 174 13.60 -8.44 -6.16
N ASP A 175 13.23 -7.32 -5.49
CA ASP A 175 14.15 -6.59 -4.59
C ASP A 175 14.55 -7.40 -3.33
N LEU A 176 13.88 -8.54 -3.07
CA LEU A 176 14.18 -9.49 -1.99
C LEU A 176 14.85 -10.79 -2.46
N TYR A 177 15.09 -10.95 -3.77
CA TYR A 177 15.76 -12.08 -4.39
C TYR A 177 17.22 -11.74 -4.72
N ILE A 178 18.12 -12.73 -4.59
CA ILE A 178 19.54 -12.61 -4.93
C ILE A 178 19.92 -13.75 -5.90
N ASP A 179 20.45 -13.36 -7.06
CA ASP A 179 20.93 -14.24 -8.13
C ASP A 179 22.32 -14.81 -7.84
N ASN A 180 22.45 -16.14 -7.83
CA ASN A 180 23.71 -16.85 -7.70
C ASN A 180 24.07 -17.72 -8.92
N ALA A 181 23.35 -17.66 -10.05
CA ALA A 181 23.62 -18.42 -11.28
C ALA A 181 24.91 -17.99 -12.04
N ASN A 182 25.80 -17.27 -11.35
CA ASN A 182 27.15 -16.86 -11.77
C ASN A 182 28.17 -17.07 -10.61
N ASP A 183 27.79 -17.91 -9.64
CA ASP A 183 28.55 -18.39 -8.47
C ASP A 183 29.10 -17.25 -7.61
N GLN A 184 28.31 -16.20 -7.46
CA GLN A 184 28.69 -14.92 -6.86
C GLN A 184 28.87 -15.02 -5.33
N PHE A 185 28.31 -16.06 -4.72
CA PHE A 185 28.31 -16.32 -3.29
C PHE A 185 28.76 -17.76 -3.01
N ASN A 186 29.26 -18.00 -1.79
CA ASN A 186 29.66 -19.34 -1.35
C ASN A 186 28.42 -20.12 -0.85
N THR A 187 27.66 -20.64 -1.81
CA THR A 187 26.60 -21.64 -1.65
C THR A 187 26.52 -22.44 -2.96
N GLU A 188 25.97 -23.66 -2.92
CA GLU A 188 25.65 -24.44 -4.13
C GLU A 188 24.32 -24.00 -4.76
N MET A 189 23.47 -23.26 -4.03
CA MET A 189 22.13 -22.87 -4.49
C MET A 189 22.21 -21.78 -5.58
N ASP A 190 21.51 -21.97 -6.71
CA ASP A 190 21.48 -21.01 -7.82
C ASP A 190 20.75 -19.69 -7.50
N GLY A 191 19.85 -19.69 -6.50
CA GLY A 191 19.21 -18.48 -6.00
C GLY A 191 18.86 -18.52 -4.51
N PHE A 192 18.76 -17.34 -3.89
CA PHE A 192 18.39 -17.20 -2.47
C PHE A 192 17.72 -15.86 -2.14
N THR A 193 17.05 -15.78 -0.99
CA THR A 193 16.40 -14.55 -0.53
C THR A 193 17.35 -13.66 0.27
N VAL A 194 17.05 -12.36 0.40
CA VAL A 194 17.54 -11.59 1.55
C VAL A 194 17.07 -12.24 2.86
N THR A 195 17.66 -11.88 4.01
CA THR A 195 17.12 -12.33 5.30
C THR A 195 15.69 -11.79 5.48
N LEU A 196 14.73 -12.70 5.50
CA LEU A 196 13.31 -12.44 5.74
C LEU A 196 13.00 -12.49 7.23
N THR A 197 11.88 -11.90 7.62
CA THR A 197 11.26 -12.02 8.95
C THR A 197 9.87 -12.66 8.81
N LEU A 198 9.44 -13.42 9.81
CA LEU A 198 8.04 -13.82 9.99
C LEU A 198 7.56 -13.37 11.36
N LYS A 199 6.31 -12.91 11.43
CA LYS A 199 5.69 -12.38 12.64
C LYS A 199 4.42 -13.16 12.97
N ALA A 200 4.28 -13.64 14.21
CA ALA A 200 3.13 -14.44 14.63
C ALA A 200 2.61 -14.08 16.02
N PRO A 201 1.28 -14.03 16.24
CA PRO A 201 0.71 -13.73 17.55
C PRO A 201 0.84 -14.93 18.50
N VAL A 202 1.43 -14.69 19.66
CA VAL A 202 1.63 -15.67 20.74
C VAL A 202 1.08 -15.16 22.07
N ILE A 203 0.88 -16.07 23.02
CA ILE A 203 0.28 -15.78 24.33
C ILE A 203 1.37 -15.78 25.41
N PRO A 204 1.72 -14.61 26.00
CA PRO A 204 2.70 -14.51 27.08
C PRO A 204 2.44 -15.45 28.25
N GLY A 205 3.49 -16.10 28.74
CA GLY A 205 3.44 -16.95 29.95
C GLY A 205 2.59 -18.22 29.82
N GLN A 206 2.14 -18.57 28.61
CA GLN A 206 1.39 -19.81 28.31
C GLN A 206 2.16 -20.67 27.31
N ILE A 207 1.82 -21.96 27.22
CA ILE A 207 2.41 -22.84 26.21
C ILE A 207 1.81 -22.46 24.85
N ASN A 208 2.69 -22.15 23.91
CA ASN A 208 2.44 -21.95 22.50
C ASN A 208 3.17 -23.04 21.73
N SER A 209 2.73 -23.35 20.50
CA SER A 209 3.45 -24.26 19.61
C SER A 209 3.93 -23.56 18.34
N ILE A 210 5.04 -24.04 17.79
CA ILE A 210 5.51 -23.72 16.44
C ILE A 210 5.83 -25.01 15.68
N ARG A 211 5.51 -25.02 14.39
CA ARG A 211 5.89 -26.01 13.38
C ARG A 211 6.63 -25.28 12.27
N ILE A 212 7.78 -25.80 11.85
CA ILE A 212 8.59 -25.30 10.74
C ILE A 212 8.84 -26.50 9.84
N GLY A 213 8.63 -26.36 8.54
CA GLY A 213 8.91 -27.40 7.56
C GLY A 213 9.44 -26.82 6.26
N ILE A 214 10.31 -27.57 5.60
CA ILE A 214 10.71 -27.40 4.20
C ILE A 214 10.53 -28.73 3.49
N ALA A 215 10.04 -28.71 2.25
CA ALA A 215 9.78 -29.90 1.45
C ALA A 215 9.87 -29.57 -0.05
N ASP A 216 10.30 -30.54 -0.86
CA ASP A 216 10.43 -30.36 -2.31
C ASP A 216 9.05 -30.42 -2.97
N GLY A 217 8.83 -29.56 -3.96
CA GLY A 217 7.51 -29.36 -4.55
C GLY A 217 7.30 -30.12 -5.85
N GLY A 218 6.53 -31.22 -5.83
CA GLY A 218 6.04 -31.88 -7.04
C GLY A 218 6.90 -33.04 -7.57
N ASP A 219 8.21 -33.02 -7.36
CA ASP A 219 9.06 -34.21 -7.28
C ASP A 219 10.13 -34.08 -6.17
N ALA A 220 11.20 -34.87 -6.23
CA ALA A 220 12.28 -34.95 -5.24
C ALA A 220 13.64 -34.84 -5.95
N VAL A 221 13.76 -33.86 -6.85
CA VAL A 221 14.94 -33.60 -7.67
C VAL A 221 15.28 -32.12 -7.59
N TYR A 222 16.54 -31.85 -7.23
CA TYR A 222 17.07 -30.58 -6.71
C TYR A 222 16.71 -30.39 -5.22
N ASP A 223 17.66 -29.82 -4.45
CA ASP A 223 17.58 -29.77 -2.99
C ASP A 223 17.41 -28.30 -2.55
N SER A 224 16.42 -28.03 -1.68
CA SER A 224 16.19 -26.70 -1.10
C SER A 224 16.61 -26.60 0.36
N ASN A 225 16.96 -25.38 0.78
CA ASN A 225 17.52 -25.08 2.10
C ASN A 225 16.82 -23.87 2.78
N LEU A 226 16.49 -24.04 4.06
CA LEU A 226 15.96 -23.02 4.97
C LEU A 226 16.97 -22.77 6.10
N LEU A 227 17.56 -21.58 6.11
CA LEU A 227 18.56 -21.17 7.08
C LEU A 227 17.93 -20.24 8.13
N ILE A 228 17.73 -20.75 9.33
CA ILE A 228 17.17 -20.04 10.47
C ILE A 228 18.30 -19.31 11.22
N LYS A 229 18.11 -18.02 11.51
CA LYS A 229 19.05 -17.21 12.28
C LYS A 229 19.07 -17.64 13.75
N GLY A 230 20.26 -17.80 14.32
CA GLY A 230 20.43 -18.11 15.74
C GLY A 230 19.77 -17.05 16.64
N ASP A 231 19.21 -17.50 17.76
CA ASP A 231 18.43 -16.69 18.72
C ASP A 231 17.21 -15.91 18.13
N SER A 232 16.87 -16.08 16.85
CA SER A 232 15.88 -15.22 16.18
C SER A 232 14.41 -15.58 16.43
N ILE A 233 14.13 -16.76 16.96
CA ILE A 233 12.79 -17.12 17.44
C ILE A 233 12.62 -16.51 18.82
N GLN A 234 12.14 -15.26 18.85
CA GLN A 234 12.15 -14.38 20.03
C GLN A 234 10.98 -13.39 20.05
N THR A 235 10.80 -12.69 21.18
CA THR A 235 9.68 -11.78 21.46
C THR A 235 10.11 -10.48 22.16
N ALA A 236 11.42 -10.21 22.23
CA ALA A 236 12.01 -9.05 22.90
C ALA A 236 12.15 -7.83 21.98
N VAL A 237 12.50 -8.03 20.71
CA VAL A 237 12.56 -6.96 19.69
C VAL A 237 11.59 -7.31 18.57
N VAL A 238 10.81 -6.36 18.08
CA VAL A 238 9.88 -6.55 16.94
C VAL A 238 9.95 -5.32 16.03
N ALA A 239 10.35 -5.54 14.78
CA ALA A 239 10.50 -4.50 13.76
C ALA A 239 9.29 -4.51 12.80
N THR A 240 8.31 -3.64 13.04
CA THR A 240 6.96 -3.72 12.43
C THR A 240 6.96 -3.22 10.99
N ASP A 241 6.30 -3.96 10.10
CA ASP A 241 6.38 -3.68 8.67
C ASP A 241 5.71 -2.34 8.29
N ASP A 242 6.38 -1.60 7.40
CA ASP A 242 6.12 -0.22 7.02
C ASP A 242 5.64 -0.05 5.57
N THR A 243 5.13 1.15 5.28
CA THR A 243 4.69 1.51 3.92
C THR A 243 5.19 2.89 3.48
N PHE A 244 5.48 3.03 2.19
CA PHE A 244 5.83 4.32 1.58
C PHE A 244 5.12 4.57 0.24
N THR A 245 5.15 5.81 -0.20
CA THR A 245 4.84 6.20 -1.58
C THR A 245 5.77 7.33 -1.96
N VAL A 246 6.39 7.25 -3.14
CA VAL A 246 7.28 8.28 -3.66
C VAL A 246 6.85 8.64 -5.08
N ASP A 247 6.81 9.94 -5.36
CA ASP A 247 6.53 10.44 -6.72
C ASP A 247 7.75 10.18 -7.64
N TRP A 248 7.52 10.25 -8.95
CA TRP A 248 8.60 10.29 -9.95
C TRP A 248 9.46 11.56 -9.78
N GLU A 249 10.80 11.43 -9.80
CA GLU A 249 11.76 12.51 -9.45
C GLU A 249 11.57 13.05 -8.00
N GLY A 250 11.13 12.18 -7.08
CA GLY A 250 10.63 12.53 -5.75
C GLY A 250 11.57 12.21 -4.59
N LYS A 251 11.17 12.70 -3.40
CA LYS A 251 11.72 12.28 -2.11
C LYS A 251 10.59 12.14 -1.09
N THR A 252 10.65 11.10 -0.26
CA THR A 252 9.73 10.88 0.86
C THR A 252 10.49 10.47 2.12
N GLU A 253 9.99 10.86 3.29
CA GLU A 253 10.61 10.56 4.60
C GLU A 253 9.72 9.59 5.37
N VAL A 254 10.32 8.54 5.95
CA VAL A 254 9.62 7.48 6.70
C VAL A 254 10.39 7.26 8.01
N ASN A 255 9.69 7.15 9.14
CA ASN A 255 10.29 6.72 10.39
C ASN A 255 9.94 5.26 10.66
N LEU A 256 10.94 4.38 10.50
CA LEU A 256 10.77 2.94 10.64
C LEU A 256 10.67 2.54 12.12
N LEU A 257 11.31 3.28 13.03
CA LEU A 257 11.28 2.98 14.46
C LEU A 257 10.00 3.49 15.17
N ALA A 258 8.96 3.89 14.43
CA ALA A 258 7.76 4.53 14.97
C ALA A 258 6.67 3.55 15.43
N ASN A 259 6.70 2.32 14.90
CA ASN A 259 5.81 1.18 15.15
C ASN A 259 6.57 -0.02 15.77
N ASP A 260 7.89 0.07 15.85
CA ASP A 260 8.79 -0.92 16.46
C ASP A 260 8.69 -1.00 17.99
N THR A 261 9.08 -2.14 18.54
CA THR A 261 9.09 -2.35 20.01
C THR A 261 10.32 -3.09 20.50
N ASP A 262 10.81 -2.65 21.67
CA ASP A 262 11.78 -3.35 22.52
C ASP A 262 11.10 -3.61 23.88
N ALA A 263 10.95 -4.88 24.25
CA ALA A 263 10.30 -5.32 25.49
C ALA A 263 11.06 -4.87 26.75
N SER A 264 12.35 -4.56 26.65
CA SER A 264 13.13 -3.95 27.73
C SER A 264 12.83 -2.45 27.92
N GLY A 265 12.17 -1.82 26.95
CA GLY A 265 11.99 -0.36 26.88
C GLY A 265 13.25 0.39 26.43
N GLY A 266 14.21 -0.31 25.82
CA GLY A 266 15.42 0.28 25.25
C GLY A 266 15.18 1.11 23.99
N THR A 267 16.27 1.67 23.44
CA THR A 267 16.25 2.42 22.18
C THR A 267 16.76 1.51 21.06
N LEU A 268 15.95 1.32 20.03
CA LEU A 268 16.33 0.59 18.83
C LEU A 268 17.19 1.46 17.90
N THR A 269 17.97 0.81 17.03
CA THR A 269 18.80 1.49 16.02
C THR A 269 18.81 0.64 14.75
N ILE A 270 18.59 1.27 13.59
CA ILE A 270 18.68 0.60 12.29
C ILE A 270 20.14 0.22 12.02
N THR A 271 20.41 -1.07 11.79
CA THR A 271 21.75 -1.63 11.55
C THR A 271 21.99 -2.04 10.11
N LYS A 272 20.95 -2.40 9.35
CA LYS A 272 21.05 -2.80 7.93
C LYS A 272 19.87 -2.33 7.09
N ILE A 273 20.07 -2.19 5.78
CA ILE A 273 19.05 -2.07 4.73
C ILE A 273 19.37 -3.12 3.65
N ASN A 274 18.43 -3.99 3.28
CA ASN A 274 18.65 -5.15 2.38
C ASN A 274 19.95 -5.92 2.70
N GLY A 275 20.19 -6.19 3.99
CA GLY A 275 21.40 -6.87 4.49
C GLY A 275 22.69 -6.01 4.51
N VAL A 276 22.73 -4.89 3.80
CA VAL A 276 23.88 -3.97 3.77
C VAL A 276 23.97 -3.21 5.10
N PRO A 277 25.11 -3.26 5.84
CA PRO A 277 25.27 -2.51 7.08
C PRO A 277 25.22 -0.99 6.88
N VAL A 278 24.48 -0.28 7.73
CA VAL A 278 24.27 1.17 7.67
C VAL A 278 24.55 1.88 8.98
N VAL A 279 24.77 3.19 8.90
CA VAL A 279 24.76 4.16 9.99
C VAL A 279 24.01 5.42 9.54
N ALA A 280 23.74 6.36 10.45
CA ALA A 280 23.22 7.68 10.07
C ALA A 280 24.16 8.35 9.06
N GLY A 281 23.61 8.74 7.90
CA GLY A 281 24.35 9.26 6.75
C GLY A 281 24.76 8.21 5.69
N SER A 282 24.44 6.92 5.87
CA SER A 282 24.60 5.90 4.82
C SER A 282 23.60 6.10 3.68
N GLU A 283 24.06 5.83 2.45
CA GLU A 283 23.21 5.72 1.25
C GLU A 283 23.26 4.27 0.74
N VAL A 284 22.11 3.66 0.45
CA VAL A 284 21.97 2.30 -0.09
C VAL A 284 21.08 2.35 -1.34
N MET A 285 21.56 1.78 -2.44
CA MET A 285 20.83 1.69 -3.71
C MET A 285 20.15 0.32 -3.81
N LEU A 286 18.84 0.30 -4.11
CA LEU A 286 18.06 -0.92 -4.32
C LEU A 286 18.16 -1.42 -5.77
N PRO A 287 17.91 -2.72 -6.05
CA PRO A 287 17.87 -3.25 -7.42
C PRO A 287 16.89 -2.51 -8.35
N SER A 288 15.77 -2.01 -7.81
CA SER A 288 14.79 -1.15 -8.50
C SER A 288 15.31 0.26 -8.91
N GLY A 289 16.49 0.68 -8.42
CA GLY A 289 17.16 1.96 -8.70
C GLY A 289 17.11 2.96 -7.53
N LEU A 290 16.05 2.87 -6.71
CA LEU A 290 15.79 3.76 -5.58
C LEU A 290 16.99 3.88 -4.62
N VAL A 291 17.21 5.09 -4.10
CA VAL A 291 18.26 5.36 -3.10
C VAL A 291 17.64 5.64 -1.74
N ILE A 292 18.00 4.80 -0.76
CA ILE A 292 17.64 4.92 0.66
C ILE A 292 18.77 5.66 1.38
N VAL A 293 18.48 6.82 1.95
CA VAL A 293 19.40 7.60 2.79
C VAL A 293 18.98 7.44 4.25
N VAL A 294 19.86 6.91 5.09
CA VAL A 294 19.58 6.67 6.52
C VAL A 294 19.84 7.95 7.32
N GLY A 295 18.86 8.39 8.09
CA GLY A 295 18.91 9.60 8.91
C GLY A 295 19.27 9.33 10.38
N GLU A 296 18.99 10.31 11.23
CA GLU A 296 19.02 10.18 12.69
C GLU A 296 17.64 9.74 13.23
N ASP A 297 17.59 9.23 14.46
CA ASP A 297 16.37 8.88 15.20
C ASP A 297 15.33 8.00 14.45
N GLY A 298 15.81 7.01 13.68
CA GLY A 298 14.97 6.01 12.99
C GLY A 298 14.37 6.45 11.65
N ASN A 299 14.65 7.68 11.21
CA ASN A 299 14.14 8.21 9.96
C ASN A 299 15.01 7.77 8.77
N ILE A 300 14.38 7.44 7.64
CA ILE A 300 15.01 7.29 6.33
C ILE A 300 14.43 8.29 5.34
N THR A 301 15.20 8.67 4.32
CA THR A 301 14.71 9.37 3.13
C THR A 301 14.83 8.44 1.93
N ILE A 302 13.71 8.16 1.27
CA ILE A 302 13.66 7.39 0.02
C ILE A 302 13.67 8.39 -1.14
N VAL A 303 14.57 8.19 -2.10
CA VAL A 303 14.81 9.07 -3.26
C VAL A 303 14.58 8.28 -4.54
N SER A 304 13.85 8.87 -5.50
CA SER A 304 13.68 8.32 -6.85
C SER A 304 14.31 9.22 -7.93
N ASP A 305 14.91 8.58 -8.93
CA ASP A 305 15.46 9.19 -10.15
C ASP A 305 14.56 8.85 -11.36
N PRO A 306 14.46 9.71 -12.40
CA PRO A 306 13.71 9.41 -13.63
C PRO A 306 14.25 8.21 -14.45
N SER A 307 15.34 7.55 -14.04
CA SER A 307 15.81 6.29 -14.62
C SER A 307 15.44 5.02 -13.83
N ASP A 308 14.81 5.15 -12.66
CA ASP A 308 14.34 4.02 -11.84
C ASP A 308 13.18 3.25 -12.49
N THR A 309 12.82 2.09 -11.93
CA THR A 309 11.67 1.30 -12.41
C THR A 309 10.35 1.76 -11.75
N PRO A 310 9.29 2.08 -12.51
CA PRO A 310 7.97 2.40 -11.95
C PRO A 310 7.23 1.13 -11.51
N GLY A 311 6.53 1.21 -10.38
CA GLY A 311 5.72 0.13 -9.83
C GLY A 311 5.94 -0.06 -8.33
N GLU A 312 5.79 -1.29 -7.87
CA GLU A 312 6.10 -1.69 -6.50
C GLU A 312 7.59 -1.89 -6.29
N ALA A 313 8.07 -1.45 -5.14
CA ALA A 313 9.41 -1.69 -4.62
C ALA A 313 9.31 -2.09 -3.14
N SER A 314 10.18 -2.99 -2.70
CA SER A 314 10.21 -3.46 -1.31
C SER A 314 11.64 -3.65 -0.84
N PHE A 315 11.88 -3.46 0.46
CA PHE A 315 13.19 -3.72 1.06
C PHE A 315 13.04 -4.13 2.52
N SER A 316 14.05 -4.83 3.04
CA SER A 316 14.16 -5.15 4.45
C SER A 316 15.04 -4.15 5.20
N TYR A 317 14.77 -3.95 6.48
CA TYR A 317 15.64 -3.23 7.40
C TYR A 317 15.90 -4.09 8.64
N GLU A 318 17.13 -4.10 9.15
CA GLU A 318 17.45 -4.73 10.45
C GLU A 318 17.51 -3.65 11.52
N VAL A 319 16.94 -3.91 12.70
CA VAL A 319 17.10 -3.10 13.90
C VAL A 319 17.79 -3.90 15.00
N ALA A 320 18.57 -3.23 15.84
CA ALA A 320 19.17 -3.80 17.03
C ALA A 320 18.76 -3.03 18.29
N ASN A 321 18.61 -3.74 19.41
CA ASN A 321 18.57 -3.12 20.74
C ASN A 321 19.98 -3.03 21.36
N ALA A 322 20.07 -2.39 22.53
CA ALA A 322 21.33 -2.21 23.25
C ALA A 322 21.98 -3.51 23.79
N GLU A 323 21.25 -4.63 23.76
CA GLU A 323 21.74 -5.96 24.16
C GLU A 323 22.25 -6.79 22.96
N GLY A 324 22.06 -6.28 21.73
CA GLY A 324 22.45 -6.96 20.49
C GLY A 324 21.38 -7.90 19.93
N ILE A 325 20.18 -7.94 20.51
CA ILE A 325 19.02 -8.65 19.94
C ILE A 325 18.55 -7.86 18.71
N THR A 326 18.33 -8.55 17.59
CA THR A 326 17.92 -7.95 16.32
C THR A 326 16.64 -8.55 15.77
N ASP A 327 15.76 -7.73 15.22
CA ASP A 327 14.70 -8.16 14.29
C ASP A 327 14.87 -7.49 12.93
N VAL A 328 14.22 -8.03 11.91
CA VAL A 328 14.07 -7.44 10.59
C VAL A 328 12.61 -7.00 10.39
N GLY A 329 12.41 -5.85 9.75
CA GLY A 329 11.12 -5.37 9.26
C GLY A 329 11.14 -5.21 7.74
N PHE A 330 9.97 -5.23 7.10
CA PHE A 330 9.85 -4.91 5.67
C PHE A 330 9.25 -3.53 5.45
N VAL A 331 9.74 -2.81 4.45
CA VAL A 331 9.10 -1.60 3.93
C VAL A 331 8.58 -1.91 2.52
N THR A 332 7.31 -1.63 2.26
CA THR A 332 6.68 -1.83 0.94
C THR A 332 6.18 -0.50 0.39
N GLY A 333 6.30 -0.26 -0.92
CA GLY A 333 5.85 1.01 -1.47
C GLY A 333 5.72 1.08 -2.98
N GLN A 334 5.23 2.23 -3.41
CA GLN A 334 4.82 2.51 -4.79
C GLN A 334 5.58 3.72 -5.32
N VAL A 335 6.21 3.55 -6.49
CA VAL A 335 6.91 4.59 -7.26
C VAL A 335 5.96 5.09 -8.36
N VAL A 336 5.40 6.30 -8.18
CA VAL A 336 4.24 6.76 -8.98
C VAL A 336 4.67 7.62 -10.19
N PRO A 337 4.56 7.13 -11.44
CA PRO A 337 4.99 7.87 -12.63
C PRO A 337 4.11 9.10 -12.91
N CYS A 338 4.71 10.29 -12.91
CA CYS A 338 4.03 11.57 -13.15
C CYS A 338 4.35 12.15 -14.54
N PHE A 339 3.39 12.08 -15.47
CA PHE A 339 3.57 12.65 -16.82
C PHE A 339 3.27 14.16 -16.89
N VAL A 340 4.12 14.91 -17.61
CA VAL A 340 3.98 16.36 -17.86
C VAL A 340 3.60 16.67 -19.31
N GLU A 341 2.94 17.82 -19.53
CA GLU A 341 2.55 18.31 -20.85
C GLU A 341 3.76 18.41 -21.79
N GLY A 342 3.73 17.68 -22.90
CA GLY A 342 4.83 17.47 -23.83
C GLY A 342 5.47 16.08 -23.81
N ALA A 343 5.30 15.29 -22.75
CA ALA A 343 5.81 13.92 -22.65
C ALA A 343 5.21 13.03 -23.76
N ARG A 344 6.02 12.17 -24.39
CA ARG A 344 5.58 11.36 -25.54
C ARG A 344 5.34 9.90 -25.17
N ILE A 345 4.09 9.47 -25.29
CA ILE A 345 3.63 8.11 -25.09
C ILE A 345 3.73 7.34 -26.42
N ALA A 346 4.34 6.16 -26.41
CA ALA A 346 4.34 5.27 -27.57
C ALA A 346 2.91 4.75 -27.83
N THR A 347 2.38 4.99 -29.03
CA THR A 347 1.06 4.47 -29.46
C THR A 347 1.15 3.77 -30.81
N ALA A 348 0.14 2.98 -31.16
CA ALA A 348 0.01 2.37 -32.49
C ALA A 348 -0.12 3.40 -33.63
N ARG A 349 -0.36 4.68 -33.30
CA ARG A 349 -0.32 5.83 -34.24
C ARG A 349 1.05 6.56 -34.25
N GLY A 350 2.05 6.04 -33.56
CA GLY A 350 3.35 6.67 -33.31
C GLY A 350 3.43 7.40 -31.96
N PRO A 351 4.52 8.14 -31.66
CA PRO A 351 4.69 8.84 -30.38
C PRO A 351 3.79 10.08 -30.22
N VAL A 352 2.62 9.88 -29.61
CA VAL A 352 1.63 10.94 -29.29
C VAL A 352 2.02 11.63 -27.98
N ARG A 353 1.71 12.92 -27.79
CA ARG A 353 1.97 13.58 -26.51
C ARG A 353 0.91 13.22 -25.47
N VAL A 354 1.25 13.19 -24.19
CA VAL A 354 0.31 12.80 -23.12
C VAL A 354 -0.94 13.70 -23.07
N GLU A 355 -0.84 14.99 -23.42
CA GLU A 355 -1.98 15.89 -23.55
C GLU A 355 -2.85 15.66 -24.80
N ASP A 356 -2.31 14.94 -25.80
CA ASP A 356 -2.94 14.62 -27.10
C ASP A 356 -3.44 13.16 -27.17
N VAL A 357 -3.15 12.31 -26.18
CA VAL A 357 -3.66 10.92 -26.08
C VAL A 357 -5.16 10.94 -25.77
N ALA A 358 -5.93 10.13 -26.49
CA ALA A 358 -7.40 10.06 -26.37
C ALA A 358 -7.90 8.67 -25.93
N VAL A 359 -9.14 8.61 -25.43
CA VAL A 359 -9.83 7.32 -25.17
C VAL A 359 -9.91 6.51 -26.46
N GLY A 360 -9.48 5.25 -26.39
CA GLY A 360 -9.38 4.33 -27.52
C GLY A 360 -8.01 4.31 -28.22
N ASP A 361 -7.07 5.19 -27.86
CA ASP A 361 -5.70 5.06 -28.35
C ASP A 361 -5.04 3.79 -27.80
N LEU A 362 -4.42 3.01 -28.69
CA LEU A 362 -3.61 1.85 -28.30
C LEU A 362 -2.22 2.35 -27.88
N VAL A 363 -1.96 2.40 -26.58
CA VAL A 363 -0.64 2.71 -25.99
C VAL A 363 0.17 1.44 -25.82
N LEU A 364 1.50 1.53 -25.98
CA LEU A 364 2.39 0.38 -25.76
C LEU A 364 2.70 0.24 -24.26
N THR A 365 2.17 -0.78 -23.62
CA THR A 365 2.57 -1.27 -22.28
C THR A 365 3.79 -2.20 -22.43
N LEU A 366 4.56 -2.38 -21.35
CA LEU A 366 5.70 -3.31 -21.34
C LEU A 366 5.25 -4.77 -21.54
N ASP A 367 4.16 -5.15 -20.88
CA ASP A 367 3.84 -6.55 -20.59
C ASP A 367 2.74 -7.09 -21.54
N ASP A 368 1.71 -6.28 -21.77
CA ASP A 368 0.52 -6.61 -22.58
C ASP A 368 0.52 -6.02 -24.01
N GLY A 369 1.64 -5.43 -24.45
CA GLY A 369 1.75 -4.82 -25.77
C GLY A 369 0.82 -3.61 -26.00
N TYR A 370 0.04 -3.60 -27.08
CA TYR A 370 -0.78 -2.44 -27.47
C TYR A 370 -2.18 -2.46 -26.84
N GLN A 371 -2.38 -1.68 -25.77
CA GLN A 371 -3.61 -1.67 -24.96
C GLN A 371 -4.40 -0.35 -25.06
N PRO A 372 -5.75 -0.38 -25.05
CA PRO A 372 -6.58 0.80 -25.27
C PRO A 372 -6.72 1.68 -24.01
N VAL A 373 -6.35 2.95 -24.14
CA VAL A 373 -6.64 4.03 -23.18
C VAL A 373 -8.13 4.08 -22.88
N ARG A 374 -8.54 3.79 -21.65
CA ARG A 374 -9.97 3.79 -21.25
C ARG A 374 -10.47 5.14 -20.73
N TRP A 375 -9.56 5.98 -20.25
CA TRP A 375 -9.84 7.33 -19.77
C TRP A 375 -8.60 8.22 -19.92
N HIS A 376 -8.82 9.52 -20.09
CA HIS A 376 -7.77 10.54 -20.06
C HIS A 376 -8.31 11.81 -19.39
N GLY A 377 -7.45 12.59 -18.75
CA GLY A 377 -7.86 13.80 -18.03
C GLY A 377 -6.71 14.78 -17.86
N ARG A 378 -7.06 16.08 -17.84
CA ARG A 378 -6.11 17.19 -17.70
C ARG A 378 -6.56 18.13 -16.59
N ARG A 379 -5.61 18.62 -15.79
CA ARG A 379 -5.82 19.68 -14.80
C ARG A 379 -4.72 20.73 -14.92
N GLN A 380 -5.09 22.00 -15.10
CA GLN A 380 -4.17 23.13 -15.01
C GLN A 380 -4.15 23.67 -13.57
N VAL A 381 -2.99 24.13 -13.10
CA VAL A 381 -2.79 24.70 -11.75
C VAL A 381 -1.85 25.90 -11.84
N ALA A 382 -2.16 26.99 -11.13
CA ALA A 382 -1.39 28.23 -11.17
C ALA A 382 -0.24 28.24 -10.16
N ARG A 383 0.94 28.75 -10.56
CA ARG A 383 2.14 28.85 -9.71
C ARG A 383 2.46 30.31 -9.32
N PRO A 384 2.18 30.75 -8.08
CA PRO A 384 2.59 32.06 -7.57
C PRO A 384 3.90 32.00 -6.75
N GLY A 385 4.65 33.10 -6.68
CA GLY A 385 5.78 33.27 -5.75
C GLY A 385 7.17 33.23 -6.39
N ALA A 386 8.19 32.90 -5.59
CA ALA A 386 9.61 32.96 -6.00
C ALA A 386 9.98 31.97 -7.12
N LEU A 387 9.20 30.89 -7.27
CA LEU A 387 9.35 29.89 -8.34
C LEU A 387 8.72 30.32 -9.69
N ALA A 388 8.28 31.58 -9.81
CA ALA A 388 7.81 32.13 -11.09
C ALA A 388 9.00 32.45 -12.01
N ALA A 389 9.01 31.85 -13.20
CA ALA A 389 10.06 32.02 -14.19
C ALA A 389 10.19 33.48 -14.65
N VAL A 390 11.42 33.98 -14.72
CA VAL A 390 11.73 35.33 -15.21
C VAL A 390 11.59 35.32 -16.73
N ARG A 391 10.58 36.02 -17.24
CA ARG A 391 10.31 36.12 -18.67
C ARG A 391 11.11 37.26 -19.30
N ILE A 392 12.00 36.91 -20.22
CA ILE A 392 12.74 37.85 -21.06
C ILE A 392 11.97 38.00 -22.39
N PRO A 393 11.46 39.19 -22.76
CA PRO A 393 10.76 39.40 -24.02
C PRO A 393 11.62 39.04 -25.25
N ALA A 394 10.97 38.68 -26.36
CA ALA A 394 11.64 38.50 -27.64
C ALA A 394 12.40 39.77 -28.04
N GLY A 395 13.56 39.63 -28.69
CA GLY A 395 14.38 40.76 -29.13
C GLY A 395 15.24 41.44 -28.06
N THR A 396 15.18 41.03 -26.79
CA THR A 396 15.84 41.75 -25.66
C THR A 396 17.36 41.62 -25.67
N LEU A 397 17.91 40.52 -26.19
CA LEU A 397 19.34 40.17 -26.19
C LEU A 397 19.88 39.90 -27.61
N GLY A 398 19.14 40.31 -28.65
CA GLY A 398 19.39 39.94 -30.05
C GLY A 398 18.16 39.25 -30.65
N ASP A 399 18.30 38.65 -31.83
CA ASP A 399 17.19 37.98 -32.52
C ASP A 399 16.89 36.62 -31.87
N HIS A 400 15.95 36.63 -30.93
CA HIS A 400 15.51 35.45 -30.18
C HIS A 400 14.02 35.57 -29.78
N GLY A 401 13.34 34.42 -29.68
CA GLY A 401 11.97 34.33 -29.15
C GLY A 401 11.86 34.68 -27.66
N ALA A 402 10.65 34.81 -27.13
CA ALA A 402 10.47 35.14 -25.71
C ALA A 402 10.95 33.98 -24.81
N LEU A 403 11.96 34.22 -23.97
CA LEU A 403 12.58 33.23 -23.11
C LEU A 403 11.97 33.24 -21.69
N ALA A 404 12.07 32.12 -21.00
CA ALA A 404 11.72 31.99 -19.58
C ALA A 404 12.83 31.20 -18.85
N VAL A 405 13.32 31.73 -17.73
CA VAL A 405 14.42 31.15 -16.94
C VAL A 405 14.07 31.06 -15.46
N SER A 406 14.62 30.06 -14.77
CA SER A 406 14.57 29.89 -13.32
C SER A 406 15.34 31.01 -12.59
N GLN A 407 15.08 31.23 -11.29
CA GLN A 407 15.82 32.23 -10.51
C GLN A 407 17.16 31.69 -9.98
N ASP A 408 17.28 30.37 -9.81
CA ASP A 408 18.48 29.71 -9.29
C ASP A 408 19.53 29.35 -10.37
N GLY A 409 19.34 29.85 -11.60
CA GLY A 409 20.42 29.94 -12.60
C GLY A 409 20.75 28.65 -13.37
N MET A 410 19.98 27.58 -13.22
CA MET A 410 20.11 26.35 -14.02
C MET A 410 18.84 26.03 -14.81
N VAL A 411 19.06 25.51 -16.03
CA VAL A 411 18.08 25.14 -17.07
C VAL A 411 17.25 26.30 -17.64
N ALA A 412 17.34 26.48 -18.96
CA ALA A 412 16.42 27.31 -19.75
C ALA A 412 15.36 26.41 -20.41
N VAL A 413 14.08 26.80 -20.35
CA VAL A 413 12.98 25.92 -20.74
C VAL A 413 12.39 26.31 -22.09
N SER A 414 12.60 25.45 -23.08
CA SER A 414 12.13 25.51 -24.48
C SER A 414 12.70 26.66 -25.33
N TYR A 415 12.88 26.53 -26.65
CA TYR A 415 12.58 25.44 -27.59
C TYR A 415 13.80 25.19 -28.51
N ILE A 416 13.95 23.97 -29.03
CA ILE A 416 14.74 23.74 -30.26
C ILE A 416 13.85 23.08 -31.31
N CYS A 417 13.67 23.77 -32.43
CA CYS A 417 13.43 23.15 -33.72
C CYS A 417 14.37 23.82 -34.72
N GLN A 418 15.21 23.00 -35.37
CA GLN A 418 15.97 23.19 -36.61
C GLN A 418 16.00 24.62 -37.21
N SER A 419 17.15 25.25 -37.50
CA SER A 419 18.41 24.73 -38.07
C SER A 419 19.48 25.86 -38.08
N ARG A 420 20.72 25.77 -38.60
CA ARG A 420 21.54 24.76 -39.30
C ARG A 420 23.04 25.17 -39.17
N LEU A 421 23.92 24.53 -39.97
CA LEU A 421 25.32 24.87 -40.37
C LEU A 421 26.37 23.91 -39.78
N TRP A 422 27.15 23.10 -40.52
CA TRP A 422 27.15 22.63 -41.93
C TRP A 422 27.04 21.08 -41.90
N LYS A 423 26.65 20.32 -42.95
CA LYS A 423 26.87 20.50 -44.39
C LYS A 423 25.78 19.79 -45.23
N ASN A 424 25.73 20.12 -46.53
CA ASN A 424 24.93 19.50 -47.62
C ASN A 424 23.40 19.73 -47.64
N CYS A 425 22.84 19.59 -48.85
CA CYS A 425 21.47 19.89 -49.31
C CYS A 425 21.12 21.39 -49.33
N ASP A 426 20.85 21.86 -50.54
CA ASP A 426 20.75 23.25 -50.99
C ASP A 426 19.31 23.81 -50.92
N ASP A 427 19.16 25.10 -51.27
CA ASP A 427 17.96 25.87 -51.65
C ASP A 427 16.59 25.57 -50.98
N TYR A 428 16.01 26.57 -50.31
CA TYR A 428 14.87 27.38 -50.80
C TYR A 428 14.49 28.46 -49.76
N SER A 429 13.79 29.52 -50.18
CA SER A 429 13.46 30.72 -49.38
C SER A 429 11.95 31.00 -49.31
N LEU A 430 11.50 31.83 -48.36
CA LEU A 430 10.41 32.83 -48.49
C LEU A 430 10.19 33.65 -47.19
N GLU A 431 9.31 34.67 -47.24
CA GLU A 431 9.33 35.89 -46.40
C GLU A 431 8.00 36.18 -45.61
N ASP A 432 8.06 37.13 -44.66
CA ASP A 432 7.01 38.00 -44.07
C ASP A 432 5.64 37.43 -43.57
N SER A 433 5.10 37.82 -42.40
CA SER A 433 4.42 39.14 -42.19
C SER A 433 4.02 39.44 -40.72
N PHE A 434 3.72 40.72 -40.40
CA PHE A 434 3.35 41.27 -39.06
C PHE A 434 1.82 41.43 -38.78
N ILE A 435 1.41 41.60 -37.50
CA ILE A 435 0.32 42.52 -37.00
C ILE A 435 0.19 42.54 -35.43
N SER A 436 -0.51 43.52 -34.83
CA SER A 436 -0.76 43.68 -33.35
C SER A 436 -2.24 44.03 -33.01
N ILE A 437 -2.76 44.53 -31.87
CA ILE A 437 -2.40 45.63 -30.90
C ILE A 437 -2.97 45.33 -29.44
N PRO A 438 -3.24 46.23 -28.42
CA PRO A 438 -2.95 45.87 -27.00
C PRO A 438 -3.99 46.17 -25.84
N SER A 439 -3.85 45.44 -24.72
CA SER A 439 -3.96 45.87 -23.29
C SER A 439 -5.32 46.25 -22.59
N GLY A 440 -5.52 45.83 -21.31
CA GLY A 440 -6.61 46.35 -20.44
C GLY A 440 -6.81 45.82 -18.98
N LYS A 441 -6.05 46.33 -18.00
CA LYS A 441 -6.34 46.57 -16.53
C LYS A 441 -7.06 45.54 -15.57
N LEU A 442 -6.27 45.09 -14.55
CA LEU A 442 -6.51 45.13 -13.07
C LEU A 442 -7.76 44.53 -12.36
N ALA A 443 -7.56 43.48 -11.53
CA ALA A 443 -7.85 43.43 -10.06
C ALA A 443 -7.46 42.05 -9.43
N ALA A 444 -7.38 41.95 -8.10
CA ALA A 444 -7.01 40.76 -7.28
C ALA A 444 -8.00 40.64 -6.07
N PRO A 445 -8.02 39.60 -5.17
CA PRO A 445 -6.93 38.68 -4.77
C PRO A 445 -7.34 37.21 -4.39
N LEU A 446 -6.44 36.51 -3.65
CA LEU A 446 -6.63 35.33 -2.78
C LEU A 446 -6.64 33.88 -3.35
N ALA A 447 -5.45 33.24 -3.24
CA ALA A 447 -5.15 32.13 -2.30
C ALA A 447 -5.35 30.63 -2.68
N VAL A 448 -4.38 29.83 -2.18
CA VAL A 448 -4.32 28.36 -1.94
C VAL A 448 -4.38 27.39 -3.13
N GLY A 449 -3.48 26.38 -3.13
CA GLY A 449 -3.67 25.10 -3.82
C GLY A 449 -2.45 24.60 -4.62
N GLY A 450 -1.85 23.48 -4.21
CA GLY A 450 -0.76 22.82 -4.93
C GLY A 450 -1.23 21.94 -6.10
N LEU A 451 -0.28 21.45 -6.89
CA LEU A 451 -0.48 20.39 -7.89
C LEU A 451 -0.63 19.03 -7.20
N TRP A 452 -1.35 18.12 -7.84
CA TRP A 452 -0.99 16.71 -8.08
C TRP A 452 -1.85 16.17 -9.23
N LEU A 453 -1.40 15.13 -9.92
CA LEU A 453 -2.09 14.44 -11.03
C LEU A 453 -2.20 12.96 -10.67
N TRP A 454 -3.35 12.34 -10.93
CA TRP A 454 -3.56 10.90 -10.80
C TRP A 454 -4.07 10.33 -12.12
N MET A 455 -3.53 9.19 -12.53
CA MET A 455 -3.99 8.39 -13.66
C MET A 455 -4.13 6.94 -13.19
N PHE A 456 -5.28 6.32 -13.46
CA PHE A 456 -5.45 4.88 -13.26
C PHE A 456 -5.36 4.16 -14.60
N PHE A 457 -4.34 3.32 -14.71
CA PHE A 457 -4.27 2.18 -15.62
C PHE A 457 -4.03 0.94 -14.77
N THR A 458 -4.49 -0.22 -15.22
CA THR A 458 -3.81 -1.48 -14.92
C THR A 458 -2.47 -1.43 -15.65
N GLU A 459 -1.40 -1.24 -14.87
CA GLU A 459 0.03 -1.28 -15.22
C GLU A 459 0.49 -0.59 -16.52
N LEU A 460 1.19 0.54 -16.34
CA LEU A 460 1.98 1.21 -17.38
C LEU A 460 3.45 1.23 -16.97
N ARG A 461 4.14 0.09 -17.17
CA ARG A 461 5.61 0.07 -17.29
C ARG A 461 5.97 0.39 -18.76
N GLN A 462 7.08 1.07 -19.00
CA GLN A 462 7.64 1.32 -20.35
C GLN A 462 9.17 1.26 -20.34
N ARG A 463 9.77 0.79 -21.45
CA ARG A 463 11.21 0.90 -21.69
C ARG A 463 11.58 2.31 -22.19
N PRO A 464 12.56 3.00 -21.59
CA PRO A 464 13.23 4.10 -22.27
C PRO A 464 14.03 3.58 -23.47
N LEU A 465 14.13 4.38 -24.54
CA LEU A 465 15.01 4.10 -25.66
C LEU A 465 16.46 4.46 -25.29
N LEU A 466 17.14 3.55 -24.61
CA LEU A 466 18.60 3.61 -24.46
C LEU A 466 19.27 3.48 -25.83
N ALA A 467 20.14 4.44 -26.15
CA ALA A 467 20.91 4.42 -27.38
C ALA A 467 22.09 3.45 -27.26
N THR A 468 22.03 2.32 -27.95
CA THR A 468 23.11 1.33 -28.02
C THR A 468 24.29 1.83 -28.86
N GLY A 469 25.52 1.68 -28.34
CA GLY A 469 26.72 1.56 -29.19
C GLY A 469 26.65 0.29 -30.06
N ASP A 470 27.56 -0.03 -30.97
CA ASP A 470 28.94 0.42 -31.27
C ASP A 470 29.22 -0.09 -32.73
N PRO A 471 30.45 -0.19 -33.29
CA PRO A 471 31.63 0.69 -33.33
C PRO A 471 31.88 1.29 -34.74
N TYR A 472 32.89 2.15 -34.91
CA TYR A 472 34.02 1.98 -35.87
C TYR A 472 35.01 3.18 -35.93
N LEU A 473 36.27 2.92 -35.54
CA LEU A 473 37.55 3.47 -36.08
C LEU A 473 37.85 5.00 -36.18
N ARG A 474 39.05 5.34 -35.67
CA ARG A 474 40.01 6.42 -36.04
C ARG A 474 39.81 7.86 -35.53
N GLU A 475 40.85 8.70 -35.38
CA GLU A 475 42.32 8.55 -35.17
C GLU A 475 42.93 9.96 -34.92
N ALA A 476 44.11 10.06 -34.26
CA ALA A 476 44.85 11.29 -33.92
C ALA A 476 44.17 12.22 -32.86
N LEU A 477 44.84 12.75 -31.83
CA LEU A 477 46.10 13.53 -31.73
C LEU A 477 46.01 14.91 -32.41
N GLU A 478 45.94 15.99 -31.62
CA GLU A 478 47.05 16.96 -31.43
C GLU A 478 46.67 18.13 -30.48
N THR A 479 47.66 18.60 -29.71
CA THR A 479 47.86 19.92 -29.04
C THR A 479 46.69 20.89 -28.77
N GLY A 480 46.60 21.62 -27.64
CA GLY A 480 47.55 21.79 -26.52
C GLY A 480 47.63 23.27 -26.06
N GLU A 481 47.89 23.51 -24.76
CA GLU A 481 48.12 24.84 -24.13
C GLU A 481 46.89 25.81 -24.13
N GLY A 482 46.74 26.83 -23.27
CA GLY A 482 47.49 27.23 -22.07
C GLY A 482 47.14 28.67 -21.57
N THR A 483 47.60 29.04 -20.36
CA THR A 483 47.77 30.42 -19.80
C THR A 483 46.59 31.28 -19.28
N ASP A 484 46.52 31.41 -17.94
CA ASP A 484 46.51 32.64 -17.11
C ASP A 484 45.69 33.93 -17.40
N GLY A 485 44.56 34.09 -16.66
CA GLY A 485 44.24 35.27 -15.81
C GLY A 485 44.04 36.68 -16.43
N PRO A 486 44.05 37.77 -15.62
CA PRO A 486 43.50 37.90 -14.25
C PRO A 486 42.69 39.22 -13.97
N ARG A 487 41.85 39.21 -12.93
CA ARG A 487 41.39 40.36 -12.05
C ARG A 487 41.08 41.76 -12.66
N SER A 488 39.90 42.32 -12.34
CA SER A 488 39.78 43.31 -11.21
C SER A 488 38.42 44.02 -11.01
N SER A 489 38.13 44.30 -9.73
CA SER A 489 37.23 45.28 -9.09
C SER A 489 36.36 46.28 -9.89
N ARG A 490 35.11 46.51 -9.41
CA ARG A 490 34.71 47.73 -8.65
C ARG A 490 33.32 47.62 -7.98
N ARG A 491 33.12 48.33 -6.86
CA ARG A 491 31.82 48.57 -6.17
C ARG A 491 31.65 50.07 -5.89
N PRO A 492 30.41 50.58 -5.81
CA PRO A 492 30.07 51.73 -4.96
C PRO A 492 29.01 51.40 -3.87
N ARG A 493 29.04 52.15 -2.76
CA ARG A 493 27.86 52.47 -1.90
C ARG A 493 27.28 53.83 -2.40
N VAL A 494 26.11 54.39 -2.03
CA VAL A 494 25.24 54.42 -0.83
C VAL A 494 23.78 54.69 -1.32
N GLY A 495 22.66 54.32 -0.68
CA GLY A 495 22.41 53.57 0.57
C GLY A 495 21.50 54.30 1.57
N GLY A 496 20.16 54.26 1.41
CA GLY A 496 19.19 55.00 2.25
C GLY A 496 18.10 54.13 2.91
N ARG A 497 17.75 54.42 4.18
CA ARG A 497 16.79 53.64 4.98
C ARG A 497 15.39 54.24 5.01
N ARG A 498 14.35 53.40 4.86
CA ARG A 498 13.05 53.53 5.56
C ARG A 498 12.64 52.16 6.09
N ARG A 499 12.17 52.10 7.34
CA ARG A 499 11.55 50.89 7.93
C ARG A 499 10.08 50.82 7.51
N ILE A 500 9.60 49.61 7.28
CA ILE A 500 8.19 49.22 7.25
C ILE A 500 8.05 48.16 8.37
N PRO A 501 7.00 48.18 9.20
CA PRO A 501 6.92 47.30 10.37
C PRO A 501 6.79 45.82 9.96
N PHE A 502 7.53 44.96 10.67
CA PHE A 502 7.19 43.55 10.77
C PHE A 502 5.86 43.44 11.54
N TYR A 503 4.89 42.70 11.01
CA TYR A 503 3.89 42.09 11.87
C TYR A 503 4.61 40.99 12.66
N ALA A 504 4.66 41.12 13.99
CA ALA A 504 4.97 39.98 14.83
C ALA A 504 3.81 38.99 14.71
N MET A 505 4.13 37.72 14.48
CA MET A 505 3.20 36.65 14.82
C MET A 505 3.26 36.55 16.35
N ASP A 506 2.14 36.78 17.05
CA ASP A 506 2.12 36.68 18.51
C ASP A 506 2.47 35.24 18.92
N TYR A 507 3.57 35.08 19.63
CA TYR A 507 4.04 33.81 20.14
C TYR A 507 3.05 33.35 21.22
N ILE A 508 2.47 32.16 21.07
CA ILE A 508 1.61 31.59 22.13
C ILE A 508 2.50 31.29 23.34
N GLU A 509 2.34 32.07 24.41
CA GLU A 509 3.16 31.95 25.60
C GLU A 509 2.96 30.59 26.31
N GLY A 510 4.06 29.86 26.51
CA GLY A 510 4.23 29.04 27.71
C GLY A 510 3.49 27.70 27.80
N LYS A 511 2.94 27.14 26.70
CA LYS A 511 2.51 25.73 26.69
C LYS A 511 3.53 24.85 25.96
N SER A 512 4.22 24.00 26.73
CA SER A 512 5.04 22.91 26.19
C SER A 512 4.18 21.88 25.47
N LEU A 513 4.67 21.34 24.35
CA LEU A 513 4.09 20.17 23.67
C LEU A 513 3.98 18.94 24.59
N SER A 514 4.87 18.82 25.58
CA SER A 514 4.80 17.75 26.60
C SER A 514 3.54 17.81 27.48
N GLY A 515 2.80 18.93 27.48
CA GLY A 515 1.50 19.08 28.15
C GLY A 515 0.29 18.80 27.24
N LEU A 516 0.53 18.29 26.01
CA LEU A 516 -0.50 17.86 25.06
C LEU A 516 -0.50 16.34 24.82
N ILE A 517 0.53 15.64 25.31
CA ILE A 517 0.59 14.17 25.34
C ILE A 517 -0.38 13.70 26.43
N GLN A 518 -1.36 12.85 26.06
CA GLN A 518 -2.18 12.14 27.05
C GLN A 518 -1.39 10.94 27.59
N GLU A 519 -1.48 10.69 28.89
CA GLU A 519 -0.93 9.47 29.51
C GLU A 519 -1.71 8.23 29.02
N ASN A 520 -1.02 7.08 28.93
CA ASN A 520 -1.61 5.83 28.44
C ASN A 520 -2.72 5.32 29.39
N GLU A 521 -3.99 5.45 28.97
CA GLU A 521 -5.15 5.01 29.75
C GLU A 521 -5.43 3.51 29.58
N VAL A 522 -5.37 2.75 30.66
CA VAL A 522 -5.71 1.31 30.66
C VAL A 522 -7.24 1.13 30.70
N ILE A 523 -7.81 0.82 29.53
CA ILE A 523 -9.26 0.67 29.35
C ILE A 523 -9.84 -0.42 30.28
N PRO A 524 -10.87 -0.12 31.10
CA PRO A 524 -11.46 -1.10 32.01
C PRO A 524 -12.05 -2.32 31.30
N ARG A 525 -11.82 -3.51 31.90
CA ARG A 525 -12.18 -4.84 31.35
C ARG A 525 -13.55 -4.95 30.66
N ARG A 526 -14.61 -4.33 31.19
CA ARG A 526 -15.96 -4.37 30.58
C ARG A 526 -16.05 -3.67 29.22
N ALA A 527 -15.29 -2.59 29.02
CA ALA A 527 -15.22 -1.92 27.73
C ALA A 527 -14.39 -2.77 26.73
N ALA A 528 -13.31 -3.41 27.21
CA ALA A 528 -12.54 -4.36 26.41
C ALA A 528 -13.39 -5.59 25.97
N GLU A 529 -14.23 -6.12 26.86
CA GLU A 529 -15.18 -7.21 26.56
C GLU A 529 -16.21 -6.79 25.49
N PHE A 530 -16.72 -5.54 25.53
CA PHE A 530 -17.63 -5.02 24.50
C PHE A 530 -16.93 -4.80 23.14
N VAL A 531 -15.73 -4.20 23.14
CA VAL A 531 -14.90 -4.01 21.94
C VAL A 531 -14.55 -5.35 21.30
N ARG A 532 -14.24 -6.38 22.11
CA ARG A 532 -13.99 -7.74 21.63
C ARG A 532 -15.18 -8.31 20.86
N THR A 533 -16.41 -8.22 21.38
CA THR A 533 -17.61 -8.71 20.68
C THR A 533 -17.86 -7.97 19.36
N ILE A 534 -17.57 -6.66 19.30
CA ILE A 534 -17.60 -5.92 18.02
C ILE A 534 -16.53 -6.46 17.06
N ALA A 535 -15.29 -6.64 17.51
CA ALA A 535 -14.20 -7.14 16.67
C ALA A 535 -14.51 -8.54 16.11
N GLU A 536 -14.96 -9.48 16.96
CA GLU A 536 -15.36 -10.83 16.55
C GLU A 536 -16.49 -10.78 15.49
N THR A 537 -17.50 -9.91 15.69
CA THR A 537 -18.61 -9.74 14.73
C THR A 537 -18.14 -9.15 13.39
N MET A 538 -17.27 -8.14 13.41
CA MET A 538 -16.80 -7.45 12.21
C MET A 538 -15.82 -8.30 11.39
N VAL A 539 -14.90 -9.02 12.06
CA VAL A 539 -13.99 -9.98 11.40
C VAL A 539 -14.80 -11.10 10.77
N HIS A 540 -15.76 -11.71 11.50
CA HIS A 540 -16.63 -12.74 10.95
C HIS A 540 -17.40 -12.21 9.73
N ALA A 541 -17.99 -11.02 9.80
CA ALA A 541 -18.71 -10.41 8.68
C ALA A 541 -17.82 -10.21 7.44
N LYS A 542 -16.57 -9.73 7.60
CA LYS A 542 -15.64 -9.54 6.47
C LYS A 542 -15.10 -10.84 5.90
N HIS A 543 -14.82 -11.85 6.72
CA HIS A 543 -14.29 -13.14 6.27
C HIS A 543 -15.35 -13.99 5.51
N THR A 544 -16.64 -13.85 5.88
CA THR A 544 -17.70 -14.74 5.37
C THR A 544 -18.63 -14.10 4.33
N ILE A 545 -18.66 -12.78 4.22
CA ILE A 545 -19.47 -12.08 3.20
C ILE A 545 -18.55 -11.48 2.14
N PRO A 546 -18.63 -11.93 0.87
CA PRO A 546 -18.09 -11.22 -0.29
C PRO A 546 -18.80 -9.86 -0.44
N HIS A 547 -18.19 -8.81 0.11
CA HIS A 547 -18.75 -7.46 0.11
C HIS A 547 -18.61 -6.80 -1.28
N PHE A 548 -19.65 -6.89 -2.11
CA PHE A 548 -19.79 -5.98 -3.24
C PHE A 548 -20.05 -4.56 -2.71
N THR A 549 -19.44 -3.52 -3.28
CA THR A 549 -19.75 -2.12 -2.94
C THR A 549 -19.96 -1.28 -4.19
N TYR A 550 -21.06 -0.55 -4.24
CA TYR A 550 -21.41 0.41 -5.29
C TYR A 550 -21.56 1.81 -4.68
N VAL A 551 -21.13 2.85 -5.40
CA VAL A 551 -21.17 4.24 -4.94
C VAL A 551 -21.65 5.15 -6.06
N GLU A 552 -22.63 6.01 -5.77
CA GLU A 552 -23.28 6.90 -6.75
C GLU A 552 -23.26 8.36 -6.24
N GLU A 553 -22.87 9.32 -7.08
CA GLU A 553 -23.03 10.77 -6.78
C GLU A 553 -24.45 11.25 -7.17
N CYS A 554 -25.17 11.85 -6.22
CA CYS A 554 -26.56 12.31 -6.38
C CYS A 554 -26.71 13.81 -6.08
N ASP A 555 -27.46 14.56 -6.89
CA ASP A 555 -27.79 15.98 -6.65
C ASP A 555 -28.95 16.13 -5.64
N VAL A 556 -28.60 16.31 -4.37
CA VAL A 556 -29.56 16.50 -3.27
C VAL A 556 -29.94 17.98 -3.07
N THR A 557 -29.67 18.88 -4.03
CA THR A 557 -30.01 20.32 -3.91
C THR A 557 -31.49 20.53 -3.60
N ASP A 558 -32.35 19.98 -4.45
CA ASP A 558 -33.79 20.16 -4.38
C ASP A 558 -34.37 19.42 -3.14
N LEU A 559 -33.72 18.34 -2.70
CA LEU A 559 -34.09 17.62 -1.46
C LEU A 559 -33.76 18.42 -0.20
N GLU A 560 -32.58 19.05 -0.15
CA GLU A 560 -32.20 19.94 0.94
C GLU A 560 -33.11 21.17 1.01
N ASP A 561 -33.53 21.71 -0.14
CA ASP A 561 -34.43 22.86 -0.20
C ASP A 561 -35.87 22.47 0.19
N LEU A 562 -36.37 21.28 -0.20
CA LEU A 562 -37.60 20.71 0.37
C LEU A 562 -37.47 20.53 1.88
N ARG A 563 -36.35 19.98 2.36
CA ARG A 563 -36.11 19.77 3.80
C ARG A 563 -36.08 21.10 4.56
N ALA A 564 -35.55 22.17 3.96
CA ALA A 564 -35.59 23.52 4.52
C ALA A 564 -37.03 24.06 4.61
N GLN A 565 -37.80 23.96 3.52
CA GLN A 565 -39.21 24.39 3.48
C GLN A 565 -40.08 23.63 4.50
N LEU A 566 -39.96 22.30 4.58
CA LEU A 566 -40.67 21.48 5.56
C LEU A 566 -40.27 21.86 6.99
N ASN A 567 -38.99 22.14 7.26
CA ASN A 567 -38.55 22.60 8.58
C ASN A 567 -39.06 24.00 8.96
N ALA A 568 -39.23 24.90 7.99
CA ALA A 568 -39.83 26.22 8.23
C ALA A 568 -41.34 26.09 8.56
N ALA A 569 -42.05 25.20 7.85
CA ALA A 569 -43.48 24.94 8.06
C ALA A 569 -43.80 23.95 9.19
N ARG A 570 -42.80 23.51 9.99
CA ARG A 570 -42.96 22.36 10.89
C ARG A 570 -43.86 22.63 12.11
N GLY A 571 -43.89 23.86 12.63
CA GLY A 571 -44.51 24.17 13.93
C GLY A 571 -43.77 23.46 15.08
N ASP A 572 -44.52 22.85 16.00
CA ASP A 572 -43.95 22.08 17.14
C ASP A 572 -43.44 20.68 16.77
N ARG A 573 -43.44 20.32 15.48
CA ARG A 573 -42.95 19.02 15.00
C ARG A 573 -41.42 18.90 15.10
N PRO A 574 -40.87 17.68 15.29
CA PRO A 574 -39.41 17.46 15.36
C PRO A 574 -38.68 17.99 14.12
N LYS A 575 -37.41 18.37 14.28
CA LYS A 575 -36.58 18.87 13.18
C LYS A 575 -36.29 17.74 12.18
N LEU A 576 -36.54 17.97 10.90
CA LEU A 576 -36.18 17.03 9.84
C LEU A 576 -34.68 17.16 9.50
N THR A 577 -33.93 16.12 9.86
CA THR A 577 -32.62 15.80 9.26
C THR A 577 -32.82 15.17 7.88
N LEU A 578 -31.74 14.79 7.19
CA LEU A 578 -31.85 14.12 5.89
C LEU A 578 -32.32 12.66 6.01
N LEU A 579 -31.98 11.97 7.12
CA LEU A 579 -32.28 10.55 7.32
C LEU A 579 -33.77 10.18 7.12
N PRO A 580 -34.79 10.88 7.67
CA PRO A 580 -36.19 10.59 7.39
C PRO A 580 -36.54 10.53 5.89
N LEU A 581 -35.95 11.42 5.07
CA LEU A 581 -36.20 11.49 3.64
C LEU A 581 -35.53 10.33 2.89
N LEU A 582 -34.29 9.99 3.25
CA LEU A 582 -33.57 8.84 2.69
C LEU A 582 -34.24 7.51 3.06
N ILE A 583 -34.75 7.40 4.29
CA ILE A 583 -35.50 6.22 4.75
C ILE A 583 -36.82 6.08 3.99
N THR A 584 -37.55 7.17 3.76
CA THR A 584 -38.75 7.13 2.88
C THR A 584 -38.39 6.75 1.45
N ALA A 585 -37.25 7.21 0.90
CA ALA A 585 -36.78 6.79 -0.43
C ALA A 585 -36.50 5.27 -0.45
N ILE A 586 -35.67 4.78 0.47
CA ILE A 586 -35.36 3.35 0.65
C ILE A 586 -36.64 2.50 0.74
N CYS A 587 -37.57 2.87 1.62
CA CYS A 587 -38.82 2.11 1.80
C CYS A 587 -39.75 2.14 0.57
N LYS A 588 -39.69 3.19 -0.27
CA LYS A 588 -40.39 3.23 -1.57
C LYS A 588 -39.70 2.37 -2.64
N THR A 589 -38.38 2.23 -2.61
CA THR A 589 -37.62 1.48 -3.61
C THR A 589 -37.55 -0.03 -3.30
N ILE A 590 -37.46 -0.44 -2.03
CA ILE A 590 -37.32 -1.85 -1.60
C ILE A 590 -38.37 -2.82 -2.19
N PRO A 591 -39.67 -2.48 -2.38
CA PRO A 591 -40.63 -3.39 -2.99
C PRO A 591 -40.27 -3.88 -4.39
N ALA A 592 -39.44 -3.15 -5.14
CA ALA A 592 -38.92 -3.58 -6.45
C ALA A 592 -37.65 -4.45 -6.33
N PHE A 593 -36.94 -4.39 -5.20
CA PHE A 593 -35.65 -5.06 -4.96
C PHE A 593 -35.68 -5.87 -3.65
N PRO A 594 -36.58 -6.88 -3.51
CA PRO A 594 -36.83 -7.58 -2.25
C PRO A 594 -35.66 -8.42 -1.72
N MET A 595 -34.60 -8.65 -2.52
CA MET A 595 -33.36 -9.29 -2.06
C MET A 595 -32.53 -8.37 -1.16
N ILE A 596 -32.65 -7.05 -1.26
CA ILE A 596 -31.90 -6.08 -0.45
C ILE A 596 -32.47 -5.98 0.99
N ASN A 597 -33.73 -6.35 1.19
CA ASN A 597 -34.36 -6.47 2.52
C ASN A 597 -34.49 -7.96 2.92
N ALA A 598 -33.37 -8.68 2.82
CA ALA A 598 -33.25 -10.09 3.19
C ALA A 598 -32.20 -10.32 4.29
N ARG A 599 -32.26 -11.49 4.89
CA ARG A 599 -31.22 -12.05 5.74
C ARG A 599 -30.75 -13.37 5.16
N TYR A 600 -29.47 -13.68 5.31
CA TYR A 600 -28.91 -14.98 4.96
C TYR A 600 -28.35 -15.67 6.20
N ASP A 601 -28.69 -16.94 6.33
CA ASP A 601 -28.25 -17.84 7.39
C ASP A 601 -27.30 -18.86 6.75
N ASP A 602 -26.01 -18.75 7.02
CA ASP A 602 -24.98 -19.61 6.43
C ASP A 602 -25.00 -21.04 7.01
N GLU A 603 -25.51 -21.22 8.24
CA GLU A 603 -25.61 -22.54 8.89
C GLU A 603 -26.80 -23.35 8.35
N ALA A 604 -27.95 -22.71 8.21
CA ALA A 604 -29.13 -23.30 7.58
C ALA A 604 -29.06 -23.29 6.05
N ASN A 605 -28.19 -22.47 5.46
CA ASN A 605 -28.13 -22.10 4.04
C ASN A 605 -29.48 -21.59 3.50
N VAL A 606 -30.09 -20.63 4.21
CA VAL A 606 -31.43 -20.08 3.90
C VAL A 606 -31.40 -18.56 3.73
N VAL A 607 -31.87 -18.07 2.57
CA VAL A 607 -32.18 -16.65 2.35
C VAL A 607 -33.63 -16.38 2.75
N THR A 608 -33.82 -15.59 3.81
CA THR A 608 -35.14 -15.13 4.26
C THR A 608 -35.39 -13.70 3.78
N ARG A 609 -36.34 -13.51 2.85
CA ARG A 609 -36.80 -12.18 2.41
C ARG A 609 -37.87 -11.62 3.35
N TYR A 610 -37.80 -10.33 3.70
CA TYR A 610 -38.77 -9.68 4.59
C TYR A 610 -39.63 -8.67 3.82
N GLY A 611 -40.95 -8.71 4.04
CA GLY A 611 -41.88 -7.71 3.49
C GLY A 611 -41.98 -6.42 4.31
N ALA A 612 -41.60 -6.48 5.59
CA ALA A 612 -41.45 -5.31 6.45
C ALA A 612 -39.99 -4.85 6.47
N VAL A 613 -39.76 -3.52 6.50
CA VAL A 613 -38.43 -2.93 6.63
C VAL A 613 -38.21 -2.57 8.09
N HIS A 614 -37.52 -3.43 8.83
CA HIS A 614 -37.04 -3.12 10.17
C HIS A 614 -35.65 -2.50 10.02
N LEU A 615 -35.58 -1.18 9.84
CA LEU A 615 -34.34 -0.52 9.43
C LEU A 615 -33.39 -0.32 10.62
N GLY A 616 -32.23 -0.98 10.61
CA GLY A 616 -31.14 -0.67 11.52
C GLY A 616 -30.60 0.74 11.24
N MET A 617 -30.38 1.54 12.27
CA MET A 617 -29.79 2.87 12.17
C MET A 617 -28.53 2.92 13.02
N ALA A 618 -27.36 2.97 12.39
CA ALA A 618 -26.11 3.07 13.14
C ALA A 618 -26.01 4.42 13.88
N ALA A 619 -25.76 4.35 15.19
CA ALA A 619 -25.69 5.49 16.09
C ALA A 619 -24.42 5.42 16.94
N GLN A 620 -23.59 6.46 16.88
CA GLN A 620 -22.42 6.59 17.73
C GLN A 620 -22.84 6.88 19.18
N THR A 621 -22.23 6.18 20.13
CA THR A 621 -22.34 6.41 21.57
C THR A 621 -20.95 6.50 22.18
N ASP A 622 -20.86 6.96 23.43
CA ASP A 622 -19.60 7.04 24.18
C ASP A 622 -19.02 5.64 24.47
N SER A 623 -19.87 4.61 24.48
CA SER A 623 -19.46 3.20 24.61
C SER A 623 -19.06 2.53 23.29
N GLY A 624 -19.20 3.22 22.14
CA GLY A 624 -18.97 2.67 20.81
C GLY A 624 -20.20 2.75 19.89
N LEU A 625 -20.19 1.99 18.79
CA LEU A 625 -21.27 1.98 17.80
C LEU A 625 -22.42 1.06 18.25
N MET A 626 -23.66 1.51 18.12
CA MET A 626 -24.87 0.70 18.31
C MET A 626 -25.80 0.82 17.10
N VAL A 627 -26.63 -0.18 16.83
CA VAL A 627 -27.56 -0.19 15.69
C VAL A 627 -29.02 -0.38 16.17
N PRO A 628 -29.65 0.65 16.78
CA PRO A 628 -31.07 0.61 17.09
C PRO A 628 -31.95 0.50 15.83
N VAL A 629 -33.08 -0.20 15.96
CA VAL A 629 -33.91 -0.67 14.84
C VAL A 629 -35.24 0.08 14.76
N ILE A 630 -35.43 0.85 13.69
CA ILE A 630 -36.69 1.48 13.33
C ILE A 630 -37.63 0.38 12.79
N ARG A 631 -38.42 -0.22 13.67
CA ARG A 631 -39.46 -1.19 13.31
C ARG A 631 -40.42 -0.58 12.28
N ASP A 632 -40.65 -1.29 11.17
CA ASP A 632 -41.66 -0.94 10.18
C ASP A 632 -41.49 0.49 9.66
N ALA A 633 -40.29 0.79 9.16
CA ALA A 633 -39.94 2.10 8.61
C ALA A 633 -40.90 2.49 7.46
N GLN A 634 -41.34 1.52 6.66
CA GLN A 634 -42.32 1.70 5.58
C GLN A 634 -43.71 2.17 6.05
N SER A 635 -44.05 1.98 7.34
CA SER A 635 -45.33 2.40 7.92
C SER A 635 -45.33 3.84 8.46
N LYS A 636 -44.19 4.54 8.43
CA LYS A 636 -43.97 5.80 9.17
C LYS A 636 -43.78 6.97 8.23
N ASN A 637 -44.57 8.03 8.43
CA ASN A 637 -44.35 9.30 7.75
C ASN A 637 -43.10 10.03 8.29
N LEU A 638 -42.60 11.01 7.53
CA LEU A 638 -41.39 11.78 7.83
C LEU A 638 -41.30 12.30 9.28
N TRP A 639 -42.42 12.72 9.88
CA TRP A 639 -42.45 13.25 11.25
C TRP A 639 -42.43 12.15 12.31
N GLN A 640 -43.00 10.97 12.01
CA GLN A 640 -42.87 9.77 12.84
C GLN A 640 -41.44 9.23 12.77
N LEU A 641 -40.84 9.14 11.58
CA LEU A 641 -39.43 8.78 11.39
C LEU A 641 -38.50 9.73 12.14
N ALA A 642 -38.67 11.05 12.01
CA ALA A 642 -37.84 12.02 12.73
C ALA A 642 -37.97 11.93 14.26
N ARG A 643 -39.18 11.63 14.77
CA ARG A 643 -39.38 11.39 16.21
C ARG A 643 -38.70 10.11 16.67
N GLU A 644 -38.84 9.02 15.90
CA GLU A 644 -38.32 7.71 16.26
C GLU A 644 -36.79 7.63 16.16
N ILE A 645 -36.20 8.24 15.12
CA ILE A 645 -34.75 8.49 15.02
C ILE A 645 -34.24 9.23 16.27
N GLY A 646 -34.92 10.32 16.67
CA GLY A 646 -34.53 11.08 17.86
C GLY A 646 -34.63 10.25 19.14
N ARG A 647 -35.71 9.47 19.29
CA ARG A 647 -35.97 8.60 20.45
C ARG A 647 -34.92 7.49 20.56
N LEU A 648 -34.68 6.76 19.48
CA LEU A 648 -33.74 5.63 19.43
C LEU A 648 -32.29 6.08 19.58
N ALA A 649 -31.90 7.18 18.95
CA ALA A 649 -30.54 7.72 19.10
C ALA A 649 -30.28 8.23 20.53
N GLU A 650 -31.31 8.74 21.23
CA GLU A 650 -31.21 9.10 22.65
C GLU A 650 -31.22 7.87 23.57
N ALA A 651 -32.01 6.84 23.25
CA ALA A 651 -31.99 5.56 23.97
C ALA A 651 -30.61 4.88 23.86
N ALA A 652 -29.99 4.89 22.67
CA ALA A 652 -28.64 4.39 22.46
C ALA A 652 -27.60 5.20 23.27
N ARG A 653 -27.52 6.53 23.07
CA ARG A 653 -26.57 7.39 23.81
C ARG A 653 -26.71 7.30 25.33
N SER A 654 -27.92 7.18 25.85
CA SER A 654 -28.17 7.11 27.29
C SER A 654 -28.08 5.70 27.89
N GLY A 655 -27.72 4.67 27.10
CA GLY A 655 -27.59 3.28 27.54
C GLY A 655 -28.92 2.63 27.94
N LYS A 656 -30.03 3.06 27.34
CA LYS A 656 -31.41 2.67 27.68
C LYS A 656 -32.19 1.99 26.55
N ALA A 657 -31.58 1.80 25.38
CA ALA A 657 -32.17 1.01 24.30
C ALA A 657 -32.36 -0.45 24.77
N THR A 658 -33.52 -1.03 24.50
CA THR A 658 -33.82 -2.42 24.93
C THR A 658 -33.28 -3.46 23.95
N SER A 659 -33.23 -4.73 24.34
CA SER A 659 -32.77 -5.82 23.46
C SER A 659 -33.65 -5.95 22.21
N GLU A 660 -34.94 -5.66 22.33
CA GLU A 660 -35.93 -5.66 21.25
C GLU A 660 -35.78 -4.45 20.31
N GLU A 661 -35.09 -3.40 20.75
CA GLU A 661 -34.74 -2.22 19.96
C GLU A 661 -33.38 -2.34 19.28
N LEU A 662 -32.50 -3.25 19.73
CA LEU A 662 -31.14 -3.46 19.20
C LEU A 662 -31.00 -4.74 18.33
N SER A 663 -32.10 -5.41 18.00
CA SER A 663 -32.08 -6.71 17.30
C SER A 663 -33.11 -6.81 16.18
N GLY A 664 -32.94 -7.77 15.26
CA GLY A 664 -33.95 -8.09 14.25
C GLY A 664 -34.18 -7.01 13.17
N SER A 665 -33.14 -6.27 12.81
CA SER A 665 -33.10 -5.40 11.62
C SER A 665 -32.97 -6.22 10.32
N THR A 666 -33.51 -5.72 9.21
CA THR A 666 -33.56 -6.40 7.91
C THR A 666 -32.75 -5.70 6.81
N LEU A 667 -32.29 -4.49 7.10
CA LEU A 667 -31.46 -3.61 6.27
C LEU A 667 -30.92 -2.50 7.19
N THR A 668 -29.67 -2.08 7.04
CA THR A 668 -29.06 -1.02 7.88
C THR A 668 -28.74 0.23 7.07
N ILE A 669 -28.97 1.40 7.68
CA ILE A 669 -28.41 2.69 7.25
C ILE A 669 -27.38 3.18 8.25
N THR A 670 -26.21 3.62 7.76
CA THR A 670 -25.13 4.18 8.59
C THR A 670 -24.74 5.55 8.05
N SER A 671 -24.62 6.57 8.92
CA SER A 671 -24.26 7.91 8.46
C SER A 671 -23.46 8.70 9.50
N LEU A 672 -22.28 9.14 9.07
CA LEU A 672 -21.41 10.06 9.80
C LEU A 672 -21.83 11.54 9.61
N GLY A 673 -22.86 11.80 8.80
CA GLY A 673 -23.35 13.16 8.53
C GLY A 673 -22.25 14.07 7.96
N PRO A 674 -22.03 15.27 8.53
CA PRO A 674 -20.95 16.18 8.09
C PRO A 674 -19.53 15.61 8.20
N LEU A 675 -19.32 14.59 9.04
CA LEU A 675 -18.03 13.90 9.20
C LEU A 675 -17.83 12.76 8.17
N GLY A 676 -18.79 12.54 7.27
CA GLY A 676 -18.66 11.54 6.22
C GLY A 676 -17.48 11.80 5.28
N GLY A 677 -16.89 10.71 4.80
CA GLY A 677 -15.91 10.75 3.72
C GLY A 677 -16.51 11.21 2.39
N VAL A 678 -15.73 11.10 1.31
CA VAL A 678 -16.25 11.24 -0.06
C VAL A 678 -17.03 9.97 -0.46
N ALA A 679 -16.53 8.81 -0.05
CA ALA A 679 -17.22 7.52 -0.14
C ALA A 679 -16.94 6.71 1.13
N THR A 680 -17.71 5.64 1.32
CA THR A 680 -17.52 4.64 2.40
C THR A 680 -17.76 3.23 1.86
N THR A 681 -17.14 2.23 2.48
CA THR A 681 -17.27 0.79 2.20
C THR A 681 -17.89 0.05 3.40
N PRO A 682 -19.13 0.40 3.79
CA PRO A 682 -19.73 -0.03 5.06
C PRO A 682 -19.75 -1.55 5.26
N VAL A 683 -19.44 -2.01 6.47
CA VAL A 683 -19.45 -3.43 6.84
C VAL A 683 -20.88 -3.88 7.11
N ILE A 684 -21.28 -5.01 6.52
CA ILE A 684 -22.66 -5.51 6.60
C ILE A 684 -22.97 -6.06 8.00
N ASN A 685 -24.10 -5.62 8.58
CA ASN A 685 -24.56 -6.04 9.90
C ASN A 685 -25.21 -7.43 9.85
N ARG A 686 -24.43 -8.50 10.01
CA ARG A 686 -24.93 -9.88 9.98
C ARG A 686 -26.13 -10.11 10.92
N PRO A 687 -27.16 -10.88 10.51
CA PRO A 687 -27.28 -11.65 9.27
C PRO A 687 -27.97 -10.90 8.12
N GLU A 688 -28.00 -9.56 8.12
CA GLU A 688 -28.49 -8.78 6.98
C GLU A 688 -27.59 -8.97 5.75
N VAL A 689 -28.11 -8.71 4.54
CA VAL A 689 -27.34 -8.86 3.28
C VAL A 689 -26.97 -7.53 2.61
N ALA A 690 -27.35 -6.39 3.20
CA ALA A 690 -27.04 -5.07 2.66
C ALA A 690 -26.94 -3.98 3.74
N ILE A 691 -26.12 -2.96 3.50
CA ILE A 691 -25.98 -1.75 4.33
C ILE A 691 -25.75 -0.52 3.45
N ILE A 692 -26.39 0.61 3.80
CA ILE A 692 -26.40 1.84 3.00
C ILE A 692 -25.72 2.98 3.76
N GLY A 693 -24.75 3.64 3.11
CA GLY A 693 -23.95 4.75 3.64
C GLY A 693 -24.13 6.05 2.86
N PRO A 694 -25.06 6.95 3.23
CA PRO A 694 -25.06 8.33 2.74
C PRO A 694 -23.88 9.12 3.33
N ASN A 695 -23.02 9.60 2.43
CA ASN A 695 -21.77 10.31 2.73
C ASN A 695 -21.99 11.83 2.91
N ARG A 696 -20.91 12.60 3.06
CA ARG A 696 -20.95 14.06 3.26
C ARG A 696 -21.51 14.79 2.03
N ILE A 697 -22.43 15.73 2.25
CA ILE A 697 -22.88 16.68 1.22
C ILE A 697 -21.76 17.69 0.95
N VAL A 698 -21.45 17.94 -0.32
CA VAL A 698 -20.49 18.95 -0.78
C VAL A 698 -21.12 19.88 -1.80
N GLU A 699 -20.74 21.16 -1.79
CA GLU A 699 -21.23 22.15 -2.75
C GLU A 699 -20.27 22.27 -3.94
N ARG A 700 -20.72 21.96 -5.16
CA ARG A 700 -19.89 21.91 -6.38
C ARG A 700 -20.58 22.67 -7.54
N PRO A 701 -19.83 23.29 -8.47
CA PRO A 701 -20.39 23.79 -9.72
C PRO A 701 -20.67 22.62 -10.67
N MET A 702 -21.89 22.53 -11.19
CA MET A 702 -22.36 21.48 -12.11
C MET A 702 -23.04 22.09 -13.32
N PHE A 703 -22.91 21.43 -14.48
CA PHE A 703 -23.77 21.70 -15.64
C PHE A 703 -25.18 21.19 -15.33
N VAL A 704 -26.19 22.03 -15.59
CA VAL A 704 -27.60 21.67 -15.48
C VAL A 704 -28.40 22.30 -16.63
N PRO A 705 -29.57 21.74 -16.98
CA PRO A 705 -30.43 22.32 -18.00
C PRO A 705 -30.79 23.79 -17.74
N ASP A 706 -30.80 24.59 -18.81
CA ASP A 706 -31.24 25.99 -18.78
C ASP A 706 -32.77 26.15 -18.92
N GLY A 707 -33.48 25.09 -19.31
CA GLY A 707 -34.92 25.09 -19.59
C GLY A 707 -35.31 25.52 -21.00
N MET A 708 -34.33 25.83 -21.86
CA MET A 708 -34.48 26.28 -23.25
C MET A 708 -33.81 25.32 -24.26
N GLY A 709 -33.08 24.32 -23.79
CA GLY A 709 -32.42 23.28 -24.59
C GLY A 709 -30.90 23.32 -24.55
N GLY A 710 -30.31 24.17 -23.72
CA GLY A 710 -28.88 24.25 -23.44
C GLY A 710 -28.54 23.91 -21.99
N GLU A 711 -27.26 24.11 -21.65
CA GLU A 711 -26.72 23.89 -20.31
C GLU A 711 -26.20 25.19 -19.71
N ARG A 712 -26.27 25.29 -18.39
CA ARG A 712 -25.71 26.38 -17.58
C ARG A 712 -24.99 25.81 -16.38
N ILE A 713 -23.93 26.48 -15.93
CA ILE A 713 -23.28 26.12 -14.67
C ILE A 713 -24.11 26.65 -13.50
N ALA A 714 -24.40 25.77 -12.53
CA ALA A 714 -25.11 26.09 -11.30
C ALA A 714 -24.37 25.53 -10.08
N LYS A 715 -24.50 26.19 -8.92
CA LYS A 715 -24.08 25.64 -7.64
C LYS A 715 -25.05 24.54 -7.22
N ARG A 716 -24.57 23.32 -7.02
CA ARG A 716 -25.36 22.15 -6.58
C ARG A 716 -24.78 21.52 -5.33
N LYS A 717 -25.63 20.85 -4.54
CA LYS A 717 -25.31 20.10 -3.32
C LYS A 717 -25.27 18.62 -3.68
N LEU A 718 -24.09 18.06 -3.86
CA LEU A 718 -23.91 16.67 -4.24
C LEU A 718 -23.65 15.81 -3.01
N MET A 719 -24.18 14.59 -3.00
CA MET A 719 -24.02 13.62 -1.93
C MET A 719 -23.82 12.23 -2.53
N ASN A 720 -22.76 11.54 -2.11
CA ASN A 720 -22.53 10.18 -2.54
C ASN A 720 -23.33 9.20 -1.67
N ILE A 721 -24.02 8.24 -2.29
CA ILE A 721 -24.62 7.10 -1.61
C ILE A 721 -23.78 5.87 -1.89
N SER A 722 -23.17 5.32 -0.85
CA SER A 722 -22.57 3.99 -0.86
C SER A 722 -23.61 2.94 -0.52
N ILE A 723 -23.56 1.77 -1.16
CA ILE A 723 -24.22 0.54 -0.69
C ILE A 723 -23.20 -0.59 -0.71
N SER A 724 -23.18 -1.40 0.34
CA SER A 724 -22.42 -2.65 0.39
C SER A 724 -23.38 -3.82 0.56
N CYS A 725 -23.22 -4.87 -0.25
CA CYS A 725 -24.10 -6.03 -0.35
C CYS A 725 -23.33 -7.35 -0.28
N ASP A 726 -23.99 -8.41 0.20
CA ASP A 726 -23.49 -9.78 0.10
C ASP A 726 -23.67 -10.28 -1.35
N HIS A 727 -22.56 -10.39 -2.09
CA HIS A 727 -22.61 -10.77 -3.50
C HIS A 727 -23.07 -12.23 -3.72
N ARG A 728 -23.18 -13.04 -2.66
CA ARG A 728 -23.79 -14.39 -2.71
C ARG A 728 -25.32 -14.33 -2.82
N VAL A 729 -25.93 -13.17 -2.50
CA VAL A 729 -27.38 -13.00 -2.35
C VAL A 729 -27.92 -11.86 -3.22
N VAL A 730 -27.14 -10.79 -3.44
CA VAL A 730 -27.56 -9.61 -4.21
C VAL A 730 -26.57 -9.36 -5.34
N ASP A 731 -27.05 -9.43 -6.58
CA ASP A 731 -26.24 -9.12 -7.75
C ASP A 731 -25.91 -7.63 -7.85
N GLY A 732 -24.74 -7.31 -8.43
CA GLY A 732 -24.32 -5.92 -8.65
C GLY A 732 -25.31 -5.10 -9.50
N HIS A 733 -26.06 -5.76 -10.40
CA HIS A 733 -27.13 -5.11 -11.16
C HIS A 733 -28.31 -4.67 -10.28
N ASP A 734 -28.75 -5.51 -9.34
CA ASP A 734 -29.83 -5.19 -8.39
C ASP A 734 -29.38 -4.08 -7.44
N ALA A 735 -28.16 -4.17 -6.90
CA ALA A 735 -27.59 -3.15 -6.01
C ALA A 735 -27.48 -1.77 -6.71
N ALA A 736 -26.95 -1.72 -7.93
CA ALA A 736 -26.86 -0.48 -8.71
C ALA A 736 -28.25 0.06 -9.09
N SER A 737 -29.15 -0.79 -9.59
CA SER A 737 -30.50 -0.40 -9.99
C SER A 737 -31.35 0.11 -8.82
N PHE A 738 -31.15 -0.45 -7.63
CA PHE A 738 -31.75 0.04 -6.38
C PHE A 738 -31.24 1.42 -6.00
N VAL A 739 -29.92 1.67 -6.07
CA VAL A 739 -29.34 2.99 -5.79
C VAL A 739 -29.78 4.02 -6.84
N GLN A 740 -29.87 3.66 -8.11
CA GLN A 740 -30.47 4.52 -9.16
C GLN A 740 -31.97 4.79 -8.90
N GLY A 741 -32.69 3.81 -8.36
CA GLY A 741 -34.07 3.98 -7.89
C GLY A 741 -34.19 4.98 -6.74
N ILE A 742 -33.27 4.96 -5.78
CA ILE A 742 -33.18 5.96 -4.70
C ILE A 742 -32.79 7.33 -5.28
N LYS A 743 -31.77 7.38 -6.14
CA LYS A 743 -31.27 8.60 -6.80
C LYS A 743 -32.41 9.38 -7.46
N ARG A 744 -33.23 8.70 -8.27
CA ARG A 744 -34.42 9.30 -8.90
C ARG A 744 -35.40 9.93 -7.89
N LEU A 745 -35.60 9.33 -6.72
CA LEU A 745 -36.49 9.84 -5.68
C LEU A 745 -35.90 11.03 -4.91
N ILE A 746 -34.57 11.09 -4.74
CA ILE A 746 -33.90 12.18 -4.00
C ILE A 746 -33.54 13.37 -4.91
N GLU A 747 -33.24 13.14 -6.18
CA GLU A 747 -33.04 14.19 -7.19
C GLU A 747 -34.37 14.78 -7.68
N THR A 748 -35.49 14.06 -7.53
CA THR A 748 -36.85 14.59 -7.75
C THR A 748 -37.74 14.37 -6.52
N PRO A 749 -37.57 15.17 -5.43
CA PRO A 749 -38.23 14.94 -4.14
C PRO A 749 -39.77 14.93 -4.15
N ALA A 750 -40.40 15.49 -5.19
CA ALA A 750 -41.84 15.38 -5.38
C ALA A 750 -42.31 13.92 -5.47
N LEU A 751 -41.48 13.01 -5.97
CA LEU A 751 -41.76 11.56 -6.07
C LEU A 751 -41.73 10.84 -4.71
N LEU A 752 -41.22 11.49 -3.65
CA LEU A 752 -41.37 11.00 -2.26
C LEU A 752 -42.75 11.31 -1.69
N LEU A 753 -43.51 12.23 -2.30
CA LEU A 753 -44.78 12.75 -1.78
C LEU A 753 -46.01 12.38 -2.64
N VAL A 754 -45.80 11.98 -3.89
CA VAL A 754 -46.77 11.24 -4.72
C VAL A 754 -46.63 9.74 -4.40
N ASP A 755 -47.70 8.96 -4.55
CA ASP A 755 -47.87 7.58 -4.05
C ASP A 755 -46.68 6.61 -4.30
#